data_AF-A0A8X7TA85-F1
#
_entry.id   AF-A0A8X7TA85-F1
#
_cell.length_a   1.000
_cell.length_b   1.000
_cell.length_c   1.000
_cell.angle_alpha   90.00
_cell.angle_beta   90.00
_cell.angle_gamma   90.00
#
_symmetry.space_group_name_H-M   'P 1'
#
loop_
_entity.id
_entity.type
_entity.pdbx_description
1 polymer ?
#
loop_
_entity_poly.entity_id
_entity_poly.type
_entity_poly.pdbx_seq_one_letter_code
_entity_poly.pdbx_strand_id
1 'polypeptide(L)'
;MNVSYSLSNVVGYSNQLPTLDVKLPLKYAEVPFTTDNHDDEFLSKLAATGQFLKFESTSLIPLVSCSILNDLSTIMLTPIERKANSLGLKLQNIKINLPHTVLSTNCFDVNHDNDNIYINLIDSSYLFISLKIPTEMFVSGKTLSLFDFEEWGHISVPYSFEMRSNPYFVKSIDELNMLVSLKDGGFLHFQKQTALSDVDIYTFNEPVSFLGGLFSAKRGKLDMNGVSANTVLDLVRFDDHLITLTASRHLKMWSLSKHQYISSTPLYENSEEETWLNTVPSKYMQLLNVDGDWYITSHSSTNSATENNQFAFQTWQVHQSSLIKVPKFEFEPKVPNILLSSSDIFYHESTFQNKTWIIQDFETQHTGGQLKIHILWKSNTSSILVTYTIDVDNGAIISIESSSPTEHNEEEEIAVLFDSEYYRRKIFDSGEFNNLIVATSISCLRRHFESQQEHIDGDLRTSAKELIEFHSTADSAKHNWFKLYSLCQDFSKKSQEALALISFNEKLITIQTNGYGLYGSSHYFESLSHKNLQSPEGKLMQLFNKFRITLSPNTYHKLSESIVSRQRQFDDATAVDEFFQMHLAEKLPPLEIQSVLSDLASIPNALQIIESLVADTEYQLIEVVDQVGDLGQFFKLSTFAAFKDIMQQHTILLTDLLILLFVCEVNDEILNLLNQVMRGLQQYDLTELIFETCFESGSGKSPLESRGLANTDYSLFWSAIVNEDTTLKQLIDNLRVSEAYDYFHNDVLTKRDFIVNSVIELINHQQGPYLNKFFVTQLNQNDVNELFLVGIIHLINHDASLFFDTFVQFEKFENLDVANLKLLKQDENLRHFLSCFYTLPTRGEYYHGLSELAMSQVASGKLGDVTRTQLTEVALKFDKLAIANAKDEPSKVESLYLNVFDLALSISDYDSVGQALQHVTSTTQIKTLLTRFIEKLISESKIKLIFPPNDSKVYRAHFKLIDSILLQLANSTPLLPSLKIYQILSSWRLFGCCMTKQQLGDQRGSCEALYSYIQRYKNEITTIDKASKFQVLQMYLLILNELKSFDEVDDQWFFNRLAESESSTSQIVTANRIQIEYLEWMKNLETDLSTIE
;
A
#
# COMPACT_ATOMS: atom_id res chain seq x y z
N MET A 1 18.37 9.12 33.39
CA MET A 1 18.12 9.14 31.94
C MET A 1 17.17 8.01 31.67
N ASN A 2 16.11 8.20 30.91
CA ASN A 2 15.16 7.14 30.56
C ASN A 2 15.01 7.11 29.04
N VAL A 3 14.92 5.92 28.44
CA VAL A 3 14.51 5.82 27.04
C VAL A 3 13.01 6.09 26.96
N SER A 4 12.63 7.13 26.24
CA SER A 4 11.26 7.64 26.21
C SER A 4 10.80 8.09 24.82
N TYR A 5 11.70 8.07 23.84
CA TYR A 5 11.36 8.34 22.45
C TYR A 5 11.67 7.15 21.55
N SER A 6 10.78 6.88 20.60
CA SER A 6 11.00 5.95 19.50
C SER A 6 11.13 6.75 18.21
N LEU A 7 12.06 6.33 17.34
CA LEU A 7 12.26 6.90 16.02
C LEU A 7 11.52 6.06 14.99
N SER A 8 10.57 6.67 14.28
CA SER A 8 9.97 6.08 13.07
C SER A 8 10.52 6.78 11.84
N ASN A 9 11.05 6.00 10.91
CA ASN A 9 11.61 6.51 9.66
C ASN A 9 10.51 6.62 8.60
N VAL A 10 10.34 7.82 8.05
CA VAL A 10 9.38 8.13 6.99
C VAL A 10 10.12 8.23 5.67
N VAL A 11 10.08 7.14 4.90
CA VAL A 11 10.71 7.05 3.58
C VAL A 11 9.70 7.33 2.47
N GLY A 12 10.18 7.94 1.39
CA GLY A 12 9.40 8.05 0.15
C GLY A 12 8.31 9.13 0.11
N TYR A 13 8.09 9.89 1.19
CA TYR A 13 7.12 11.00 1.21
C TYR A 13 7.31 11.97 0.03
N SER A 14 8.55 12.40 -0.22
CA SER A 14 8.87 13.28 -1.34
C SER A 14 8.53 12.65 -2.70
N ASN A 15 8.64 11.32 -2.86
CA ASN A 15 8.34 10.65 -4.13
C ASN A 15 6.84 10.58 -4.45
N GLN A 16 5.98 10.72 -3.43
CA GLN A 16 4.53 10.73 -3.63
C GLN A 16 4.01 12.08 -4.10
N LEU A 17 4.82 13.13 -3.94
CA LEU A 17 4.51 14.47 -4.43
C LEU A 17 5.06 14.65 -5.85
N PRO A 18 4.28 15.19 -6.81
CA PRO A 18 4.82 15.61 -8.09
C PRO A 18 5.93 16.65 -7.87
N THR A 19 6.90 16.72 -8.77
CA THR A 19 8.03 17.66 -8.65
C THR A 19 7.98 18.73 -9.73
N LEU A 20 8.05 19.99 -9.32
CA LEU A 20 8.28 21.13 -10.20
C LEU A 20 9.79 21.30 -10.41
N ASP A 21 10.27 20.96 -11.59
CA ASP A 21 11.66 21.21 -12.00
C ASP A 21 11.85 22.67 -12.43
N VAL A 22 12.73 23.37 -11.73
CA VAL A 22 13.12 24.76 -11.97
C VAL A 22 14.57 24.81 -12.42
N LYS A 23 14.85 25.65 -13.42
CA LYS A 23 16.20 25.95 -13.91
C LYS A 23 16.42 27.46 -13.90
N LEU A 24 17.66 27.88 -13.71
CA LEU A 24 18.09 29.27 -13.79
C LEU A 24 18.46 29.64 -15.24
N PRO A 25 18.39 30.93 -15.64
CA PRO A 25 18.69 31.39 -17.01
C PRO A 25 20.22 31.45 -17.29
N LEU A 26 20.94 30.38 -16.98
CA LEU A 26 22.39 30.24 -17.15
C LEU A 26 22.74 28.97 -17.93
N LYS A 27 23.98 28.89 -18.41
CA LYS A 27 24.46 27.72 -19.15
C LYS A 27 24.81 26.61 -18.16
N TYR A 28 24.18 25.45 -18.33
CA TYR A 28 24.50 24.24 -17.57
C TYR A 28 25.68 23.53 -18.22
N ALA A 29 26.61 23.02 -17.42
CA ALA A 29 27.65 22.13 -17.92
C ALA A 29 27.03 20.86 -18.49
N GLU A 30 27.64 20.31 -19.55
CA GLU A 30 27.29 18.96 -20.00
C GLU A 30 27.73 18.00 -18.90
N VAL A 31 26.78 17.29 -18.31
CA VAL A 31 27.06 16.26 -17.30
C VAL A 31 27.87 15.17 -18.02
N PRO A 32 29.10 14.85 -17.58
CA PRO A 32 29.79 13.70 -18.12
C PRO A 32 28.92 12.47 -17.82
N PHE A 33 28.38 11.86 -18.88
CA PHE A 33 27.74 10.56 -18.75
C PHE A 33 28.79 9.59 -18.18
N THR A 34 28.37 8.79 -17.20
CA THR A 34 29.12 7.73 -16.48
C THR A 34 30.00 8.20 -15.32
N THR A 35 29.44 8.20 -14.11
CA THR A 35 30.19 7.76 -12.92
C THR A 35 30.21 6.24 -12.94
N ASP A 36 31.38 5.61 -12.99
CA ASP A 36 31.52 4.14 -13.00
C ASP A 36 31.00 3.46 -11.71
N ASN A 37 30.70 4.23 -10.66
CA ASN A 37 30.31 3.74 -9.33
C ASN A 37 28.88 4.17 -8.95
N HIS A 38 27.97 3.20 -8.82
CA HIS A 38 26.58 3.45 -8.39
C HIS A 38 26.46 3.92 -6.95
N ASP A 39 27.44 3.62 -6.09
CA ASP A 39 27.46 4.17 -4.72
C ASP A 39 27.65 5.69 -4.75
N ASP A 40 28.56 6.19 -5.59
CA ASP A 40 28.79 7.63 -5.74
C ASP A 40 27.57 8.32 -6.39
N GLU A 41 26.96 7.65 -7.38
CA GLU A 41 25.73 8.13 -8.01
C GLU A 41 24.57 8.20 -7.00
N PHE A 42 24.41 7.18 -6.16
CA PHE A 42 23.42 7.17 -5.09
C PHE A 42 23.69 8.28 -4.08
N LEU A 43 24.91 8.37 -3.57
CA LEU A 43 25.32 9.40 -2.60
C LEU A 43 25.07 10.80 -3.15
N SER A 44 25.33 11.06 -4.44
CA SER A 44 25.11 12.37 -5.08
C SER A 44 23.64 12.82 -5.05
N LYS A 45 22.70 11.87 -5.02
CA LYS A 45 21.25 12.10 -4.97
C LYS A 45 20.71 12.26 -3.55
N LEU A 46 21.53 12.05 -2.52
CA LEU A 46 21.16 12.27 -1.12
C LEU A 46 21.38 13.72 -0.71
N ALA A 47 20.64 14.20 0.29
CA ALA A 47 20.84 15.51 0.89
C ALA A 47 22.20 15.58 1.63
N ALA A 48 22.97 16.64 1.39
CA ALA A 48 24.22 16.95 2.07
C ALA A 48 23.98 17.74 3.37
N THR A 49 23.03 18.68 3.31
CA THR A 49 22.58 19.49 4.44
C THR A 49 21.14 19.92 4.21
N GLY A 50 20.44 20.30 5.27
CA GLY A 50 19.08 20.81 5.19
C GLY A 50 18.65 21.56 6.43
N GLN A 51 17.52 22.24 6.33
CA GLN A 51 16.87 22.95 7.43
C GLN A 51 15.35 23.00 7.23
N PHE A 52 14.64 23.26 8.33
CA PHE A 52 13.18 23.41 8.32
C PHE A 52 12.77 24.88 8.39
N LEU A 53 11.73 25.23 7.65
CA LEU A 53 11.10 26.55 7.66
C LEU A 53 9.70 26.41 8.24
N LYS A 54 9.47 27.02 9.41
CA LYS A 54 8.20 26.94 10.14
C LYS A 54 7.36 28.19 9.88
N PHE A 55 6.18 28.00 9.31
CA PHE A 55 5.22 29.07 9.02
C PHE A 55 4.20 29.20 10.14
N GLU A 56 3.40 30.27 10.09
CA GLU A 56 2.25 30.42 11.00
C GLU A 56 1.30 29.22 10.87
N SER A 57 0.68 28.85 11.99
CA SER A 57 -0.25 27.70 12.05
C SER A 57 -1.48 27.83 11.15
N THR A 58 -1.79 29.03 10.68
CA THR A 58 -2.88 29.36 9.75
C THR A 58 -2.49 29.19 8.28
N SER A 59 -1.19 29.05 7.98
CA SER A 59 -0.70 28.82 6.63
C SER A 59 -1.19 27.49 6.07
N LEU A 60 -1.46 27.45 4.75
CA LEU A 60 -1.75 26.21 4.03
C LEU A 60 -0.59 25.20 4.19
N ILE A 61 0.64 25.71 4.29
CA ILE A 61 1.85 24.91 4.39
C ILE A 61 2.56 25.34 5.69
N PRO A 62 2.36 24.61 6.79
CA PRO A 62 2.85 25.01 8.10
C PRO A 62 4.35 24.73 8.28
N LEU A 63 4.92 23.84 7.47
CA LEU A 63 6.32 23.44 7.55
C LEU A 63 6.85 23.13 6.14
N VAL A 64 8.07 23.57 5.84
CA VAL A 64 8.79 23.19 4.60
C VAL A 64 10.16 22.69 4.99
N SER A 65 10.56 21.54 4.45
CA SER A 65 11.96 21.11 4.52
C SER A 65 12.70 21.63 3.29
N CYS A 66 13.89 22.20 3.51
CA CYS A 66 14.79 22.62 2.46
C CYS A 66 16.11 21.87 2.57
N SER A 67 16.61 21.31 1.49
CA SER A 67 17.89 20.61 1.45
C SER A 67 18.65 20.86 0.16
N ILE A 68 19.97 20.80 0.23
CA ILE A 68 20.86 20.72 -0.94
C ILE A 68 21.40 19.30 -1.05
N LEU A 69 21.43 18.74 -2.25
CA LEU A 69 21.96 17.39 -2.48
C LEU A 69 23.51 17.38 -2.48
N ASN A 70 24.11 16.20 -2.35
CA ASN A 70 25.57 16.01 -2.36
C ASN A 70 26.22 16.36 -3.70
N ASP A 71 25.45 16.42 -4.79
CA ASP A 71 25.90 17.03 -6.04
C ASP A 71 26.19 18.54 -5.93
N LEU A 72 25.76 19.17 -4.81
CA LEU A 72 25.82 20.61 -4.53
C LEU A 72 25.21 21.50 -5.62
N SER A 73 24.45 20.94 -6.55
CA SER A 73 23.82 21.64 -7.67
C SER A 73 22.30 21.50 -7.67
N THR A 74 21.74 20.66 -6.82
CA THR A 74 20.30 20.48 -6.69
C THR A 74 19.80 20.95 -5.32
N ILE A 75 18.84 21.86 -5.31
CA ILE A 75 18.09 22.27 -4.11
C ILE A 75 16.70 21.66 -4.17
N MET A 76 16.27 21.06 -3.07
CA MET A 76 14.95 20.46 -2.90
C MET A 76 14.17 21.20 -1.81
N LEU A 77 12.93 21.57 -2.13
CA LEU A 77 11.95 22.07 -1.18
C LEU A 77 10.76 21.11 -1.15
N THR A 78 10.41 20.62 0.04
CA THR A 78 9.30 19.69 0.25
C THR A 78 8.36 20.26 1.30
N PRO A 79 7.07 20.46 0.98
CA PRO A 79 6.08 20.91 1.95
C PRO A 79 5.68 19.76 2.90
N ILE A 80 5.46 20.05 4.17
CA ILE A 80 4.97 19.10 5.17
C ILE A 80 3.69 19.66 5.79
N GLU A 81 2.57 18.98 5.53
CA GLU A 81 1.25 19.34 6.05
C GLU A 81 0.89 18.55 7.32
N ARG A 82 0.28 19.22 8.30
CA ARG A 82 -0.29 18.55 9.48
C ARG A 82 -1.60 17.85 9.16
N LYS A 83 -2.50 18.56 8.49
CA LYS A 83 -3.85 18.12 8.16
C LYS A 83 -4.03 18.18 6.65
N ALA A 84 -4.86 17.30 6.13
CA ALA A 84 -5.32 17.41 4.76
C ALA A 84 -5.98 18.79 4.59
N ASN A 85 -5.54 19.52 3.58
CA ASN A 85 -6.09 20.85 3.36
C ASN A 85 -7.57 20.75 2.94
N SER A 86 -8.41 21.60 3.53
CA SER A 86 -9.88 21.58 3.33
C SER A 86 -10.32 21.92 1.91
N LEU A 87 -9.41 22.43 1.08
CA LEU A 87 -9.66 22.82 -0.31
C LEU A 87 -9.39 21.67 -1.30
N GLY A 88 -8.82 20.54 -0.84
CA GLY A 88 -8.46 19.40 -1.70
C GLY A 88 -7.35 19.71 -2.70
N LEU A 89 -6.53 20.73 -2.43
CA LEU A 89 -5.37 21.11 -3.24
C LEU A 89 -4.30 20.02 -3.16
N LYS A 90 -3.74 19.65 -4.31
CA LYS A 90 -2.59 18.75 -4.37
C LYS A 90 -1.31 19.55 -4.21
N LEU A 91 -0.42 19.10 -3.35
CA LEU A 91 0.89 19.71 -3.15
C LEU A 91 1.94 19.12 -4.10
N GLN A 92 3.05 19.83 -4.31
CA GLN A 92 4.17 19.41 -5.15
C GLN A 92 5.50 19.81 -4.50
N ASN A 93 6.58 19.06 -4.78
CA ASN A 93 7.95 19.48 -4.45
C ASN A 93 8.42 20.56 -5.42
N ILE A 94 9.43 21.33 -5.01
CA ILE A 94 10.14 22.25 -5.89
C ILE A 94 11.60 21.81 -5.95
N LYS A 95 12.08 21.47 -7.14
CA LYS A 95 13.46 21.08 -7.41
C LYS A 95 14.15 22.15 -8.23
N ILE A 96 15.11 22.84 -7.65
CA ILE A 96 15.87 23.91 -8.31
C ILE A 96 17.23 23.34 -8.71
N ASN A 97 17.46 23.25 -10.02
CA ASN A 97 18.74 22.81 -10.59
C ASN A 97 19.62 24.04 -10.82
N LEU A 98 20.83 24.04 -10.26
CA LEU A 98 21.82 25.10 -10.40
C LEU A 98 22.77 24.80 -11.57
N PRO A 99 23.25 25.84 -12.29
CA PRO A 99 24.18 25.68 -13.41
C PRO A 99 25.59 25.27 -12.96
N HIS A 100 25.98 25.69 -11.75
CA HIS A 100 27.24 25.34 -11.10
C HIS A 100 26.95 24.85 -9.67
N THR A 101 27.89 24.12 -9.08
CA THR A 101 27.77 23.70 -7.70
C THR A 101 27.85 24.88 -6.74
N VAL A 102 27.16 24.81 -5.61
CA VAL A 102 27.36 25.71 -4.48
C VAL A 102 28.78 25.53 -3.96
N LEU A 103 29.46 26.62 -3.60
CA LEU A 103 30.86 26.60 -3.21
C LEU A 103 31.15 25.63 -2.04
N SER A 104 30.22 25.51 -1.10
CA SER A 104 30.20 24.53 -0.01
C SER A 104 28.81 24.47 0.63
N THR A 105 28.52 23.45 1.43
CA THR A 105 27.24 23.32 2.18
C THR A 105 26.94 24.53 3.08
N ASN A 106 27.96 25.26 3.54
CA ASN A 106 27.81 26.45 4.39
C ASN A 106 27.62 27.75 3.60
N CYS A 107 27.70 27.71 2.26
CA CYS A 107 27.53 28.86 1.37
C CYS A 107 26.11 28.92 0.76
N PHE A 108 25.15 28.34 1.47
CA PHE A 108 23.74 28.25 1.13
C PHE A 108 22.94 28.51 2.40
N ASP A 109 21.95 29.38 2.32
CA ASP A 109 21.03 29.64 3.41
C ASP A 109 19.65 30.01 2.89
N VAL A 110 18.63 29.65 3.68
CA VAL A 110 17.23 29.93 3.36
C VAL A 110 16.58 30.62 4.55
N ASN A 111 15.79 31.64 4.24
CA ASN A 111 14.94 32.36 5.17
C ASN A 111 13.51 32.45 4.59
N HIS A 112 12.54 32.84 5.39
CA HIS A 112 11.16 32.97 4.92
C HIS A 112 10.41 34.09 5.62
N ASP A 113 9.43 34.65 4.92
CA ASP A 113 8.28 35.32 5.52
C ASP A 113 7.04 34.40 5.41
N ASN A 114 5.85 34.92 5.69
CA ASN A 114 4.62 34.12 5.61
C ASN A 114 4.23 33.70 4.18
N ASP A 115 4.67 34.43 3.16
CA ASP A 115 4.23 34.30 1.77
C ASP A 115 5.33 33.81 0.84
N ASN A 116 6.60 33.93 1.22
CA ASN A 116 7.77 33.71 0.38
C ASN A 116 8.91 33.01 1.12
N ILE A 117 9.62 32.18 0.38
CA ILE A 117 10.89 31.58 0.77
C ILE A 117 12.01 32.27 0.02
N TYR A 118 13.01 32.77 0.75
CA TYR A 118 14.18 33.46 0.25
C TYR A 118 15.40 32.55 0.32
N ILE A 119 15.93 32.16 -0.84
CA ILE A 119 17.13 31.33 -0.94
C ILE A 119 18.28 32.22 -1.40
N ASN A 120 19.39 32.18 -0.69
CA ASN A 120 20.59 32.93 -1.04
C ASN A 120 21.79 32.00 -1.00
N LEU A 121 22.63 32.04 -2.04
CA LEU A 121 23.81 31.19 -2.13
C LEU A 121 24.95 31.83 -2.92
N ILE A 122 26.15 31.29 -2.70
CA ILE A 122 27.35 31.60 -3.50
C ILE A 122 27.82 30.34 -4.20
N ASP A 123 27.85 30.37 -5.53
CA ASP A 123 28.28 29.23 -6.34
C ASP A 123 29.81 29.10 -6.45
N SER A 124 30.28 28.02 -7.07
CA SER A 124 31.71 27.74 -7.29
C SER A 124 32.40 28.74 -8.23
N SER A 125 31.63 29.53 -8.98
CA SER A 125 32.10 30.64 -9.82
C SER A 125 31.96 32.00 -9.13
N TYR A 126 31.70 32.00 -7.81
CA TYR A 126 31.51 33.19 -6.99
C TYR A 126 30.33 34.08 -7.41
N LEU A 127 29.35 33.52 -8.12
CA LEU A 127 28.07 34.19 -8.38
C LEU A 127 27.25 34.22 -7.09
N PHE A 128 26.72 35.38 -6.77
CA PHE A 128 25.71 35.53 -5.73
C PHE A 128 24.32 35.37 -6.35
N ILE A 129 23.62 34.32 -5.95
CA ILE A 129 22.29 33.98 -6.46
C ILE A 129 21.28 34.18 -5.33
N SER A 130 20.25 34.99 -5.59
CA SER A 130 19.11 35.23 -4.71
C SER A 130 17.84 34.77 -5.39
N LEU A 131 17.04 33.95 -4.72
CA LEU A 131 15.74 33.47 -5.21
C LEU A 131 14.65 33.82 -4.21
N LYS A 132 13.49 34.18 -4.72
CA LYS A 132 12.26 34.43 -3.97
C LYS A 132 11.18 33.49 -4.51
N ILE A 133 10.84 32.47 -3.72
CA ILE A 133 9.90 31.43 -4.09
C ILE A 133 8.58 31.66 -3.33
N PRO A 134 7.49 32.04 -4.00
CA PRO A 134 6.19 32.18 -3.34
C PRO A 134 5.70 30.83 -2.79
N THR A 135 5.07 30.81 -1.61
CA THR A 135 4.56 29.58 -0.98
C THR A 135 3.45 28.93 -1.81
N GLU A 136 2.72 29.69 -2.63
CA GLU A 136 1.74 29.13 -3.56
C GLU A 136 2.35 28.21 -4.63
N MET A 137 3.66 28.24 -4.86
CA MET A 137 4.35 27.37 -5.82
C MET A 137 4.33 25.89 -5.42
N PHE A 138 4.05 25.59 -4.15
CA PHE A 138 3.85 24.21 -3.70
C PHE A 138 2.47 23.65 -4.09
N VAL A 139 1.56 24.45 -4.66
CA VAL A 139 0.29 23.94 -5.19
C VAL A 139 0.50 23.42 -6.61
N SER A 140 0.05 22.18 -6.86
CA SER A 140 0.23 21.49 -8.14
C SER A 140 -0.35 22.28 -9.31
N GLY A 141 0.40 22.34 -10.42
CA GLY A 141 0.02 23.06 -11.64
C GLY A 141 0.52 24.51 -11.71
N LYS A 142 1.11 25.03 -10.63
CA LYS A 142 1.86 26.30 -10.63
C LYS A 142 3.27 26.07 -11.19
N THR A 143 3.82 27.09 -11.87
CA THR A 143 5.16 27.05 -12.48
C THR A 143 5.87 28.39 -12.29
N LEU A 144 7.20 28.35 -12.23
CA LEU A 144 8.05 29.54 -12.27
C LEU A 144 8.54 29.76 -13.71
N SER A 145 8.12 30.86 -14.31
CA SER A 145 8.45 31.22 -15.69
C SER A 145 9.85 31.81 -15.79
N LEU A 146 10.67 31.29 -16.71
CA LEU A 146 11.98 31.89 -17.03
C LEU A 146 11.84 33.27 -17.69
N PHE A 147 10.70 33.58 -18.32
CA PHE A 147 10.47 34.90 -18.92
C PHE A 147 10.36 36.01 -17.87
N ASP A 148 9.93 35.64 -16.66
CA ASP A 148 9.70 36.54 -15.54
C ASP A 148 10.72 36.29 -14.43
N PHE A 149 11.94 35.85 -14.80
CA PHE A 149 13.00 35.52 -13.83
C PHE A 149 13.24 36.64 -12.81
N GLU A 150 13.22 37.89 -13.23
CA GLU A 150 13.40 39.06 -12.36
C GLU A 150 12.36 39.18 -11.23
N GLU A 151 11.21 38.48 -11.33
CA GLU A 151 10.19 38.46 -10.28
C GLU A 151 10.48 37.45 -9.16
N TRP A 152 11.33 36.45 -9.43
CA TRP A 152 11.61 35.35 -8.50
C TRP A 152 13.10 35.00 -8.35
N GLY A 153 14.01 35.63 -9.09
CA GLY A 153 15.43 35.39 -9.03
C GLY A 153 16.28 36.61 -9.43
N HIS A 154 17.48 36.70 -8.85
CA HIS A 154 18.49 37.70 -9.14
C HIS A 154 19.88 37.08 -9.08
N ILE A 155 20.76 37.42 -10.02
CA ILE A 155 22.13 36.89 -10.10
C ILE A 155 23.09 38.07 -10.25
N SER A 156 24.09 38.14 -9.37
CA SER A 156 25.07 39.23 -9.36
C SER A 156 26.47 38.74 -8.99
N VAL A 157 27.49 39.59 -9.17
CA VAL A 157 28.87 39.34 -8.73
C VAL A 157 29.31 40.50 -7.84
N PRO A 158 28.84 40.54 -6.58
CA PRO A 158 28.93 41.77 -5.80
C PRO A 158 30.30 41.95 -5.16
N TYR A 159 31.08 40.89 -4.96
CA TYR A 159 32.38 40.92 -4.30
C TYR A 159 33.45 40.08 -5.00
N SER A 160 34.68 40.57 -5.06
CA SER A 160 35.82 39.84 -5.62
C SER A 160 36.44 38.88 -4.59
N PHE A 161 35.74 37.79 -4.27
CA PHE A 161 36.22 36.78 -3.32
C PHE A 161 37.60 36.23 -3.68
N GLU A 162 37.87 36.01 -4.97
CA GLU A 162 39.17 35.57 -5.49
C GLU A 162 40.35 36.47 -5.10
N MET A 163 40.09 37.76 -4.90
CA MET A 163 41.14 38.73 -4.56
C MET A 163 41.41 38.84 -3.05
N ARG A 164 40.48 38.40 -2.20
CA ARG A 164 40.61 38.48 -0.74
C ARG A 164 40.73 37.11 -0.10
N SER A 165 39.63 36.37 -0.05
CA SER A 165 39.52 35.07 0.62
C SER A 165 38.18 34.44 0.26
N ASN A 166 38.16 33.11 0.19
CA ASN A 166 36.94 32.38 -0.14
C ASN A 166 35.89 32.56 0.98
N PRO A 167 34.60 32.66 0.61
CA PRO A 167 33.50 32.49 1.54
C PRO A 167 33.65 31.18 2.31
N TYR A 168 33.33 31.24 3.60
CA TYR A 168 33.31 30.10 4.50
C TYR A 168 31.88 29.78 4.95
N PHE A 169 31.10 30.82 5.26
CA PHE A 169 29.75 30.69 5.80
C PHE A 169 28.88 31.86 5.32
N VAL A 170 27.64 31.56 4.98
CA VAL A 170 26.62 32.50 4.51
C VAL A 170 25.38 32.34 5.38
N LYS A 171 24.83 33.46 5.89
CA LYS A 171 23.60 33.46 6.67
C LYS A 171 22.75 34.68 6.40
N SER A 172 21.51 34.46 6.02
CA SER A 172 20.48 35.50 5.91
C SER A 172 19.93 35.77 7.30
N ILE A 173 19.72 37.05 7.62
CA ILE A 173 19.07 37.43 8.87
C ILE A 173 17.61 37.86 8.64
N ASP A 174 17.35 38.49 7.50
CA ASP A 174 16.01 38.79 7.00
C ASP A 174 16.05 38.72 5.46
N GLU A 175 14.97 39.11 4.78
CA GLU A 175 14.88 39.09 3.32
C GLU A 175 15.81 40.10 2.61
N LEU A 176 16.36 41.08 3.35
CA LEU A 176 17.20 42.15 2.81
C LEU A 176 18.67 42.05 3.24
N ASN A 177 18.96 41.43 4.38
CA ASN A 177 20.27 41.47 5.02
C ASN A 177 20.88 40.07 5.08
N MET A 178 22.06 39.91 4.48
CA MET A 178 22.82 38.67 4.44
C MET A 178 24.26 38.90 4.91
N LEU A 179 24.79 37.96 5.66
CA LEU A 179 26.11 38.02 6.27
C LEU A 179 27.00 36.95 5.65
N VAL A 180 28.24 37.33 5.31
CA VAL A 180 29.22 36.44 4.70
C VAL A 180 30.50 36.44 5.54
N SER A 181 30.84 35.28 6.07
CA SER A 181 32.09 35.01 6.79
C SER A 181 33.12 34.46 5.82
N LEU A 182 34.35 34.97 5.88
CA LEU A 182 35.45 34.58 5.00
C LEU A 182 36.47 33.73 5.75
N LYS A 183 37.20 32.87 5.03
CA LYS A 183 38.24 32.01 5.62
C LYS A 183 39.38 32.80 6.28
N ASP A 184 39.63 34.05 5.88
CA ASP A 184 40.64 34.91 6.49
C ASP A 184 40.18 35.57 7.81
N GLY A 185 38.92 35.34 8.23
CA GLY A 185 38.29 35.98 9.38
C GLY A 185 37.59 37.30 9.04
N GLY A 186 37.55 37.68 7.76
CA GLY A 186 36.73 38.80 7.31
C GLY A 186 35.24 38.54 7.47
N PHE A 187 34.49 39.57 7.83
CA PHE A 187 33.04 39.48 8.00
C PHE A 187 32.35 40.61 7.24
N LEU A 188 31.46 40.24 6.33
CA LEU A 188 30.80 41.13 5.38
C LEU A 188 29.29 41.14 5.63
N HIS A 189 28.66 42.29 5.43
CA HIS A 189 27.23 42.47 5.38
C HIS A 189 26.84 42.88 3.95
N PHE A 190 26.07 42.01 3.29
CA PHE A 190 25.41 42.27 2.02
C PHE A 190 23.99 42.77 2.32
N GLN A 191 23.75 44.04 2.05
CA GLN A 191 22.46 44.69 2.26
C GLN A 191 21.77 44.94 0.92
N LYS A 192 20.54 44.44 0.77
CA LYS A 192 19.72 44.64 -0.42
C LYS A 192 18.74 45.80 -0.22
N GLN A 193 18.37 46.45 -1.32
CA GLN A 193 17.27 47.42 -1.32
C GLN A 193 15.91 46.73 -1.39
N THR A 194 15.82 45.63 -2.13
CA THR A 194 14.66 44.74 -2.20
C THR A 194 15.15 43.30 -2.25
N ALA A 195 14.31 42.31 -1.95
CA ALA A 195 14.75 40.90 -1.88
C ALA A 195 15.51 40.39 -3.13
N LEU A 196 15.18 40.94 -4.32
CA LEU A 196 15.77 40.62 -5.62
C LEU A 196 16.48 41.84 -6.24
N SER A 197 17.39 42.47 -5.50
CA SER A 197 18.23 43.56 -6.04
C SER A 197 19.72 43.27 -5.86
N ASP A 198 20.55 44.09 -6.49
CA ASP A 198 21.98 44.20 -6.16
C ASP A 198 22.17 44.51 -4.66
N VAL A 199 23.37 44.18 -4.17
CA VAL A 199 23.74 44.33 -2.75
C VAL A 199 24.76 45.44 -2.56
N ASP A 200 24.57 46.22 -1.51
CA ASP A 200 25.58 47.09 -0.94
C ASP A 200 26.41 46.28 0.06
N ILE A 201 27.74 46.36 -0.05
CA ILE A 201 28.67 45.58 0.78
C ILE A 201 29.31 46.46 1.84
N TYR A 202 29.15 46.05 3.08
CA TYR A 202 29.79 46.65 4.24
C TYR A 202 30.72 45.64 4.91
N THR A 203 31.87 46.10 5.41
CA THR A 203 32.80 45.27 6.18
C THR A 203 32.66 45.61 7.65
N PHE A 204 32.52 44.60 8.51
CA PHE A 204 32.60 44.82 9.96
C PHE A 204 34.04 45.13 10.37
N ASN A 205 34.21 46.25 11.06
CA ASN A 205 35.53 46.71 11.49
C ASN A 205 35.76 46.36 12.97
N GLU A 206 36.77 45.53 13.23
CA GLU A 206 37.31 45.31 14.55
C GLU A 206 38.52 46.25 14.76
N PRO A 207 38.55 47.07 15.84
CA PRO A 207 39.66 47.98 16.08
C PRO A 207 40.95 47.19 16.31
N VAL A 208 41.91 47.33 15.39
CA VAL A 208 43.23 46.73 15.53
C VAL A 208 43.94 47.37 16.72
N SER A 209 44.28 46.60 17.75
CA SER A 209 45.11 47.08 18.85
C SER A 209 46.51 47.44 18.35
N PHE A 210 46.70 48.69 17.96
CA PHE A 210 47.93 49.24 17.40
C PHE A 210 49.16 49.07 18.32
N LEU A 211 48.96 48.89 19.63
CA LEU A 211 50.05 48.71 20.61
C LEU A 211 50.68 47.31 20.60
N GLY A 212 50.08 46.30 19.95
CA GLY A 212 50.68 44.96 19.79
C GLY A 212 51.50 44.76 18.51
N GLY A 213 51.43 45.71 17.56
CA GLY A 213 51.88 45.52 16.17
C GLY A 213 53.37 45.73 15.91
N LEU A 214 54.18 46.15 16.90
CA LEU A 214 55.60 46.46 16.67
C LEU A 214 56.56 45.25 16.82
N PHE A 215 56.11 44.10 17.33
CA PHE A 215 56.99 42.93 17.54
C PHE A 215 56.39 41.55 17.21
N SER A 216 55.34 41.48 16.38
CA SER A 216 54.77 40.21 15.93
C SER A 216 54.61 40.21 14.42
N ALA A 217 55.65 39.76 13.70
CA ALA A 217 55.56 39.33 12.31
C ALA A 217 54.89 37.95 12.20
N LYS A 218 53.81 37.71 12.94
CA LYS A 218 52.89 36.61 12.64
C LYS A 218 51.76 37.23 11.83
N ARG A 219 51.80 37.02 10.50
CA ARG A 219 50.56 36.93 9.69
C ARG A 219 49.55 36.19 10.56
N GLY A 220 48.34 36.74 10.75
CA GLY A 220 47.31 36.13 11.61
C GLY A 220 47.34 34.63 11.40
N LYS A 221 47.56 33.85 12.48
CA LYS A 221 47.72 32.40 12.43
C LYS A 221 46.50 31.82 11.70
N LEU A 222 46.63 31.58 10.40
CA LEU A 222 45.80 30.64 9.65
C LEU A 222 46.29 29.29 10.13
N ASP A 223 45.46 28.54 10.86
CA ASP A 223 45.78 27.17 11.22
C ASP A 223 44.51 26.32 11.24
N MET A 224 44.64 25.02 10.97
CA MET A 224 43.61 24.10 10.45
C MET A 224 43.06 24.51 9.07
N ASN A 225 43.59 23.87 8.01
CA ASN A 225 43.07 23.93 6.62
C ASN A 225 42.91 25.34 6.01
N GLY A 226 43.67 26.34 6.48
CA GLY A 226 43.64 27.70 5.93
C GLY A 226 42.44 28.53 6.39
N VAL A 227 41.84 28.22 7.53
CA VAL A 227 40.77 29.01 8.18
C VAL A 227 41.38 29.85 9.31
N SER A 228 40.88 31.06 9.53
CA SER A 228 41.32 31.99 10.57
C SER A 228 40.60 31.74 11.89
N ALA A 229 41.27 31.93 13.02
CA ALA A 229 40.69 31.80 14.36
C ALA A 229 39.53 32.79 14.61
N ASN A 230 39.46 33.88 13.85
CA ASN A 230 38.39 34.88 13.89
C ASN A 230 37.24 34.59 12.91
N THR A 231 37.32 33.52 12.12
CA THR A 231 36.23 33.13 11.20
C THR A 231 34.97 32.87 12.01
N VAL A 232 33.86 33.50 11.58
CA VAL A 232 32.55 33.28 12.17
C VAL A 232 32.01 31.94 11.68
N LEU A 233 31.59 31.10 12.62
CA LEU A 233 31.03 29.77 12.37
C LEU A 233 29.50 29.75 12.47
N ASP A 234 28.93 30.62 13.30
CA ASP A 234 27.48 30.74 13.48
C ASP A 234 27.13 32.14 14.00
N LEU A 235 25.87 32.58 13.83
CA LEU A 235 25.39 33.87 14.27
C LEU A 235 23.90 33.89 14.61
N VAL A 236 23.52 34.82 15.48
CA VAL A 236 22.14 35.15 15.81
C VAL A 236 21.97 36.67 15.86
N ARG A 237 20.78 37.18 15.49
CA ARG A 237 20.45 38.60 15.60
C ARG A 237 19.45 38.83 16.72
N PHE A 238 19.69 39.90 17.46
CA PHE A 238 18.78 40.48 18.43
C PHE A 238 18.70 42.00 18.18
N ASP A 239 17.58 42.50 17.68
CA ASP A 239 17.39 43.90 17.28
C ASP A 239 18.50 44.40 16.31
N ASP A 240 19.25 45.46 16.68
CA ASP A 240 20.43 45.96 15.95
C ASP A 240 21.71 45.18 16.28
N HIS A 241 21.68 44.29 17.28
CA HIS A 241 22.85 43.56 17.71
C HIS A 241 22.97 42.24 16.96
N LEU A 242 24.15 42.01 16.40
CA LEU A 242 24.53 40.74 15.78
C LEU A 242 25.52 40.04 16.70
N ILE A 243 25.24 38.80 17.06
CA ILE A 243 26.07 38.02 17.98
C ILE A 243 26.62 36.84 17.20
N THR A 244 27.94 36.74 17.12
CA THR A 244 28.65 35.77 16.28
C THR A 244 29.54 34.88 17.14
N LEU A 245 29.60 33.59 16.81
CA LEU A 245 30.55 32.65 17.38
C LEU A 245 31.74 32.48 16.43
N THR A 246 32.95 32.69 16.94
CA THR A 246 34.19 32.48 16.17
C THR A 246 34.77 31.07 16.35
N ALA A 247 35.62 30.65 15.41
CA ALA A 247 36.37 29.39 15.50
C ALA A 247 37.22 29.25 16.78
N SER A 248 37.64 30.38 17.34
CA SER A 248 38.35 30.50 18.62
C SER A 248 37.43 30.51 19.86
N ARG A 249 36.15 30.12 19.75
CA ARG A 249 35.21 30.03 20.88
C ARG A 249 34.94 31.37 21.57
N HIS A 250 34.78 32.45 20.79
CA HIS A 250 34.38 33.75 21.32
C HIS A 250 33.00 34.16 20.79
N LEU A 251 32.14 34.62 21.70
CA LEU A 251 30.90 35.31 21.37
C LEU A 251 31.21 36.79 21.19
N LYS A 252 31.21 37.26 19.95
CA LYS A 252 31.39 38.69 19.62
C LYS A 252 30.04 39.33 19.35
N MET A 253 29.81 40.50 19.92
CA MET A 253 28.64 41.33 19.67
C MET A 253 29.02 42.50 18.77
N TRP A 254 28.19 42.76 17.76
CA TRP A 254 28.38 43.79 16.75
C TRP A 254 27.12 44.64 16.62
N SER A 255 27.25 45.91 16.28
CA SER A 255 26.13 46.73 15.81
C SER A 255 25.98 46.53 14.30
N LEU A 256 24.81 46.08 13.86
CA LEU A 256 24.50 45.84 12.46
C LEU A 256 24.43 47.15 11.69
N SER A 257 23.78 48.18 12.23
CA SER A 257 23.64 49.49 11.59
C SER A 257 24.95 50.27 11.48
N LYS A 258 25.88 50.09 12.42
CA LYS A 258 27.19 50.78 12.42
C LYS A 258 28.34 49.95 11.86
N HIS A 259 28.12 48.65 11.64
CA HIS A 259 29.14 47.66 11.28
C HIS A 259 30.36 47.69 12.21
N GLN A 260 30.10 47.93 13.50
CA GLN A 260 31.12 48.14 14.53
C GLN A 260 31.10 47.03 15.58
N TYR A 261 32.28 46.60 15.98
CA TYR A 261 32.49 45.72 17.12
C TYR A 261 32.07 46.41 18.44
N ILE A 262 31.36 45.68 19.31
CA ILE A 262 30.90 46.17 20.62
C ILE A 262 31.70 45.48 21.74
N SER A 263 31.63 44.15 21.81
CA SER A 263 32.22 43.36 22.89
C SER A 263 32.53 41.95 22.44
N SER A 264 33.37 41.26 23.22
CA SER A 264 33.71 39.85 23.03
C SER A 264 33.71 39.18 24.40
N THR A 265 33.07 38.02 24.47
CA THR A 265 32.99 37.18 25.66
C THR A 265 33.51 35.79 25.28
N PRO A 266 34.60 35.31 25.90
CA PRO A 266 35.06 33.95 25.65
C PRO A 266 34.07 32.94 26.24
N LEU A 267 33.90 31.79 25.57
CA LEU A 267 33.07 30.70 26.12
C LEU A 267 33.68 30.11 27.41
N TYR A 268 35.02 30.14 27.54
CA TYR A 268 35.75 29.66 28.72
C TYR A 268 36.80 30.68 29.16
N GLU A 269 36.88 30.93 30.48
CA GLU A 269 37.78 31.93 31.05
C GLU A 269 39.26 31.48 31.08
N ASN A 270 39.52 30.17 31.02
CA ASN A 270 40.87 29.58 31.08
C ASN A 270 41.08 28.57 29.94
N SER A 271 41.67 28.99 28.82
CA SER A 271 42.21 28.06 27.82
C SER A 271 43.63 28.49 27.43
N GLU A 272 44.63 28.01 28.16
CA GLU A 272 46.05 28.17 27.79
C GLU A 272 46.43 27.37 26.54
N GLU A 273 45.53 26.53 26.01
CA GLU A 273 45.70 25.79 24.75
C GLU A 273 44.68 26.22 23.69
N GLU A 274 45.18 26.52 22.48
CA GLU A 274 44.41 26.92 21.29
C GLU A 274 43.54 25.75 20.78
N THR A 275 42.41 25.47 21.42
CA THR A 275 41.46 24.47 20.92
C THR A 275 40.39 25.11 20.07
N TRP A 276 40.40 24.75 18.77
CA TRP A 276 39.47 25.25 17.77
C TRP A 276 38.12 24.52 17.89
N LEU A 277 37.04 25.17 17.49
CA LEU A 277 35.80 24.47 17.17
C LEU A 277 35.99 23.74 15.84
N ASN A 278 35.58 22.47 15.79
CA ASN A 278 35.62 21.69 14.56
C ASN A 278 34.64 22.29 13.54
N THR A 279 34.95 22.19 12.25
CA THR A 279 34.17 22.80 11.15
C THR A 279 32.85 22.08 10.81
N VAL A 280 32.30 21.26 11.72
CA VAL A 280 31.36 20.17 11.40
C VAL A 280 29.89 20.41 11.83
N PRO A 281 29.55 21.15 12.90
CA PRO A 281 28.14 21.37 13.25
C PRO A 281 27.43 22.37 12.34
N SER A 282 26.16 22.11 12.04
CA SER A 282 25.26 22.97 11.26
C SER A 282 24.69 24.15 12.06
N LYS A 283 24.67 24.06 13.40
CA LYS A 283 24.10 25.07 14.31
C LYS A 283 24.79 25.02 15.66
N TYR A 284 25.41 26.11 16.10
CA TYR A 284 26.12 26.24 17.38
C TYR A 284 25.38 27.09 18.41
N MET A 285 24.50 27.98 17.95
CA MET A 285 23.79 28.94 18.78
C MET A 285 22.30 28.94 18.46
N GLN A 286 21.49 29.17 19.49
CA GLN A 286 20.07 29.45 19.35
C GLN A 286 19.67 30.59 20.28
N LEU A 287 18.91 31.53 19.72
CA LEU A 287 18.28 32.61 20.46
C LEU A 287 16.88 32.17 20.91
N LEU A 288 16.55 32.41 22.17
CA LEU A 288 15.29 32.05 22.80
C LEU A 288 14.73 33.24 23.58
N ASN A 289 13.42 33.49 23.48
CA ASN A 289 12.73 34.42 24.36
C ASN A 289 12.06 33.65 25.51
N VAL A 290 12.35 34.05 26.75
CA VAL A 290 11.76 33.50 27.97
C VAL A 290 11.16 34.66 28.74
N ASP A 291 9.82 34.73 28.77
CA ASP A 291 9.04 35.74 29.50
C ASP A 291 9.45 37.21 29.22
N GLY A 292 9.87 37.49 27.98
CA GLY A 292 10.29 38.82 27.53
C GLY A 292 11.80 39.06 27.54
N ASP A 293 12.57 38.22 28.23
CA ASP A 293 14.03 38.25 28.22
C ASP A 293 14.61 37.34 27.14
N TRP A 294 15.72 37.77 26.54
CA TRP A 294 16.38 37.02 25.47
C TRP A 294 17.60 36.28 25.97
N TYR A 295 17.69 35.00 25.64
CA TYR A 295 18.75 34.09 26.02
C TYR A 295 19.38 33.47 24.78
N ILE A 296 20.69 33.31 24.81
CA ILE A 296 21.45 32.58 23.80
C ILE A 296 21.95 31.32 24.44
N THR A 297 21.56 30.18 23.89
CA THR A 297 22.12 28.88 24.25
C THR A 297 23.13 28.49 23.20
N SER A 298 24.32 28.08 23.63
CA SER A 298 25.38 27.60 22.74
C SER A 298 26.02 26.34 23.28
N HIS A 299 26.49 25.50 22.37
CA HIS A 299 27.31 24.35 22.72
C HIS A 299 28.72 24.49 22.15
N SER A 300 29.71 23.93 22.85
CA SER A 300 31.09 23.91 22.38
C SER A 300 31.83 22.70 22.92
N SER A 301 32.93 22.32 22.25
CA SER A 301 33.79 21.28 22.77
C SER A 301 34.59 21.75 23.99
N THR A 302 34.81 20.88 24.97
CA THR A 302 35.57 21.13 26.19
C THR A 302 36.91 20.41 26.16
N ASN A 303 37.91 20.93 26.89
CA ASN A 303 39.23 20.29 27.07
C ASN A 303 39.33 19.57 28.42
N SER A 304 38.19 19.24 29.05
CA SER A 304 38.17 18.71 30.40
C SER A 304 38.97 17.41 30.48
N ALA A 305 40.03 17.41 31.31
CA ALA A 305 40.85 16.24 31.62
C ALA A 305 40.08 15.10 32.32
N THR A 306 38.82 15.33 32.69
CA THR A 306 37.88 14.30 33.11
C THR A 306 37.35 13.60 31.88
N GLU A 307 37.87 12.40 31.63
CA GLU A 307 37.85 11.69 30.34
C GLU A 307 36.47 11.30 29.77
N ASN A 308 35.35 11.72 30.37
CA ASN A 308 34.02 11.16 30.09
C ASN A 308 33.19 11.90 29.02
N ASN A 309 33.32 13.23 28.85
CA ASN A 309 32.51 14.03 27.92
C ASN A 309 33.30 15.17 27.26
N GLN A 310 33.06 15.42 25.96
CA GLN A 310 33.79 16.40 25.15
C GLN A 310 33.01 17.70 24.84
N PHE A 311 31.80 17.87 25.38
CA PHE A 311 30.93 19.01 25.05
C PHE A 311 30.35 19.65 26.32
N ALA A 312 30.02 20.95 26.25
CA ALA A 312 29.22 21.64 27.25
C ALA A 312 28.23 22.60 26.59
N PHE A 313 27.07 22.73 27.23
CA PHE A 313 26.06 23.74 26.93
C PHE A 313 26.17 24.88 27.92
N GLN A 314 26.07 26.10 27.40
CA GLN A 314 26.14 27.33 28.17
C GLN A 314 25.07 28.29 27.65
N THR A 315 24.55 29.12 28.55
CA THR A 315 23.52 30.10 28.22
C THR A 315 23.94 31.49 28.68
N TRP A 316 23.63 32.50 27.86
CA TRP A 316 23.85 33.92 28.18
C TRP A 316 22.54 34.69 28.04
N GLN A 317 22.24 35.54 28.99
CA GLN A 317 21.18 36.54 28.86
C GLN A 317 21.72 37.73 28.07
N VAL A 318 20.95 38.16 27.08
CA VAL A 318 21.24 39.36 26.29
C VAL A 318 20.71 40.56 27.08
N HIS A 319 21.60 41.41 27.59
CA HIS A 319 21.24 42.60 28.34
C HIS A 319 21.91 43.83 27.75
N GLN A 320 21.11 44.67 27.09
CA GLN A 320 21.57 45.87 26.38
C GLN A 320 22.67 45.54 25.36
N SER A 321 23.90 46.05 25.57
CA SER A 321 25.06 45.82 24.72
C SER A 321 26.09 44.88 25.38
N SER A 322 25.61 43.93 26.20
CA SER A 322 26.45 42.97 26.91
C SER A 322 25.80 41.58 26.97
N LEU A 323 26.64 40.56 27.09
CA LEU A 323 26.23 39.17 27.31
C LEU A 323 26.55 38.78 28.75
N ILE A 324 25.52 38.43 29.51
CA ILE A 324 25.66 38.01 30.91
C ILE A 324 25.51 36.48 30.94
N LYS A 325 26.59 35.77 31.29
CA LYS A 325 26.52 34.31 31.43
C LYS A 325 25.51 33.94 32.53
N VAL A 326 24.72 32.89 32.29
CA VAL A 326 23.70 32.35 33.20
C VAL A 326 24.17 30.96 33.67
N PRO A 327 24.95 30.86 34.76
CA PRO A 327 25.61 29.61 35.14
C PRO A 327 24.65 28.49 35.53
N LYS A 328 23.43 28.83 35.98
CA LYS A 328 22.42 27.84 36.36
C LYS A 328 21.92 26.96 35.20
N PHE A 329 22.15 27.37 33.96
CA PHE A 329 21.80 26.60 32.76
C PHE A 329 23.02 25.95 32.08
N GLU A 330 24.19 26.01 32.71
CA GLU A 330 25.39 25.34 32.22
C GLU A 330 25.39 23.85 32.61
N PHE A 331 25.58 22.97 31.62
CA PHE A 331 25.66 21.53 31.86
C PHE A 331 26.49 20.82 30.78
N GLU A 332 27.05 19.67 31.13
CA GLU A 332 27.71 18.77 30.18
C GLU A 332 26.72 17.70 29.73
N PRO A 333 26.34 17.66 28.45
CA PRO A 333 25.39 16.68 27.96
C PRO A 333 26.06 15.30 27.88
N LYS A 334 25.32 14.28 28.31
CA LYS A 334 25.71 12.87 28.25
C LYS A 334 25.03 12.18 27.08
N VAL A 335 25.79 11.34 26.37
CA VAL A 335 25.28 10.37 25.39
C VAL A 335 25.11 9.02 26.12
N PRO A 336 23.98 8.32 25.95
CA PRO A 336 23.84 6.97 26.50
C PRO A 336 24.88 6.01 25.90
N ASN A 337 25.41 5.08 26.71
CA ASN A 337 26.28 4.03 26.20
C ASN A 337 25.43 2.90 25.58
N ILE A 338 25.27 2.98 24.26
CA ILE A 338 24.43 2.09 23.45
C ILE A 338 24.88 0.63 23.54
N LEU A 339 26.18 0.38 23.70
CA LEU A 339 26.76 -0.96 23.76
C LEU A 339 26.45 -1.70 25.08
N LEU A 340 25.88 -1.02 26.07
CA LEU A 340 25.59 -1.56 27.40
C LEU A 340 24.10 -1.60 27.73
N SER A 341 23.20 -1.42 26.74
CA SER A 341 21.74 -1.39 26.92
C SER A 341 21.18 -2.62 27.67
N SER A 342 21.89 -3.74 27.68
CA SER A 342 21.54 -5.00 28.35
C SER A 342 22.24 -5.25 29.70
N SER A 343 23.02 -4.31 30.23
CA SER A 343 23.75 -4.45 31.51
C SER A 343 23.41 -3.36 32.52
N ASP A 344 23.35 -3.68 33.83
CA ASP A 344 23.00 -2.74 34.94
C ASP A 344 23.85 -1.45 34.94
N ILE A 345 24.94 -1.50 34.19
CA ILE A 345 25.97 -0.52 33.98
C ILE A 345 25.51 0.62 33.05
N PHE A 346 24.42 0.44 32.28
CA PHE A 346 23.85 1.43 31.35
C PHE A 346 23.65 2.82 31.99
N TYR A 347 23.33 2.86 33.28
CA TYR A 347 23.07 4.11 34.02
C TYR A 347 24.23 4.56 34.93
N HIS A 348 25.24 3.72 35.20
CA HIS A 348 26.09 3.88 36.39
C HIS A 348 27.61 3.66 36.26
N GLU A 349 28.21 3.22 35.14
CA GLU A 349 29.68 3.32 35.04
C GLU A 349 30.19 4.68 34.59
N SER A 350 31.10 5.20 35.42
CA SER A 350 31.88 6.41 35.28
C SER A 350 33.06 6.30 34.29
N THR A 351 33.08 5.28 33.41
CA THR A 351 34.23 4.94 32.55
C THR A 351 33.96 5.10 31.05
N PHE A 352 32.69 5.26 30.61
CA PHE A 352 32.38 5.47 29.20
C PHE A 352 32.86 6.85 28.75
N GLN A 353 33.71 6.86 27.73
CA GLN A 353 34.27 8.07 27.13
C GLN A 353 33.66 8.25 25.74
N ASN A 354 32.86 9.30 25.56
CA ASN A 354 32.35 9.62 24.24
C ASN A 354 33.51 10.11 23.33
N LYS A 355 33.95 9.25 22.39
CA LYS A 355 35.00 9.56 21.41
C LYS A 355 34.48 9.67 19.97
N THR A 356 33.25 9.27 19.70
CA THR A 356 32.73 9.11 18.33
C THR A 356 31.48 9.95 18.05
N TRP A 357 30.65 10.21 19.05
CA TRP A 357 29.40 10.94 18.86
C TRP A 357 29.61 12.44 18.86
N ILE A 358 29.11 13.09 17.82
CA ILE A 358 29.10 14.54 17.67
C ILE A 358 27.68 15.08 17.83
N ILE A 359 27.55 16.35 18.24
CA ILE A 359 26.27 17.07 18.19
C ILE A 359 26.06 17.50 16.74
N GLN A 360 25.04 16.93 16.10
CA GLN A 360 24.67 17.28 14.73
C GLN A 360 23.83 18.56 14.70
N ASP A 361 22.81 18.63 15.56
CA ASP A 361 21.90 19.78 15.69
C ASP A 361 21.27 19.81 17.10
N PHE A 362 20.68 20.95 17.48
CA PHE A 362 19.92 21.07 18.72
C PHE A 362 18.77 22.09 18.61
N GLU A 363 17.73 21.88 19.41
CA GLU A 363 16.56 22.76 19.49
C GLU A 363 16.18 23.02 20.94
N THR A 364 15.95 24.29 21.28
CA THR A 364 15.63 24.74 22.63
C THR A 364 14.23 25.35 22.68
N GLN A 365 13.43 24.96 23.66
CA GLN A 365 12.05 25.41 23.84
C GLN A 365 11.80 25.88 25.28
N HIS A 366 10.93 26.87 25.45
CA HIS A 366 10.41 27.28 26.75
C HIS A 366 8.92 26.95 26.84
N THR A 367 8.51 26.19 27.86
CA THR A 367 7.11 25.86 28.08
C THR A 367 6.84 25.64 29.56
N GLY A 368 5.85 26.35 30.13
CA GLY A 368 5.38 26.12 31.51
C GLY A 368 6.45 26.28 32.60
N GLY A 369 7.37 27.24 32.47
CA GLY A 369 8.47 27.46 33.42
C GLY A 369 9.62 26.44 33.30
N GLN A 370 9.64 25.65 32.22
CA GLN A 370 10.68 24.68 31.93
C GLN A 370 11.37 25.02 30.61
N LEU A 371 12.68 24.84 30.59
CA LEU A 371 13.54 24.91 29.42
C LEU A 371 13.80 23.48 28.93
N LYS A 372 13.35 23.15 27.72
CA LYS A 372 13.61 21.86 27.07
C LYS A 372 14.71 22.04 26.04
N ILE A 373 15.81 21.31 26.17
CA ILE A 373 16.92 21.30 25.21
C ILE A 373 17.00 19.92 24.58
N HIS A 374 16.65 19.85 23.30
CA HIS A 374 16.71 18.66 22.46
C HIS A 374 18.04 18.62 21.72
N ILE A 375 18.81 17.57 21.89
CA ILE A 375 20.16 17.41 21.33
C ILE A 375 20.15 16.20 20.41
N LEU A 376 20.45 16.41 19.13
CA LEU A 376 20.58 15.35 18.15
C LEU A 376 22.06 14.95 18.04
N TRP A 377 22.38 13.77 18.54
CA TRP A 377 23.69 13.15 18.44
C TRP A 377 23.79 12.30 17.18
N LYS A 378 25.00 12.26 16.61
CA LYS A 378 25.30 11.48 15.42
C LYS A 378 26.63 10.77 15.51
N SER A 379 26.68 9.55 14.97
CA SER A 379 27.90 8.78 14.72
C SER A 379 27.72 8.04 13.40
N ASN A 380 28.34 8.53 12.33
CA ASN A 380 28.08 8.09 10.95
C ASN A 380 26.58 8.19 10.60
N THR A 381 25.95 7.07 10.24
CA THR A 381 24.53 6.97 9.89
C THR A 381 23.62 6.80 11.11
N SER A 382 24.17 6.49 12.28
CA SER A 382 23.38 6.34 13.51
C SER A 382 23.10 7.70 14.15
N SER A 383 21.89 7.86 14.68
CA SER A 383 21.48 9.08 15.40
C SER A 383 20.77 8.75 16.72
N ILE A 384 20.93 9.64 17.71
CA ILE A 384 20.24 9.55 19.00
C ILE A 384 19.76 10.93 19.41
N LEU A 385 18.50 11.02 19.78
CA LEU A 385 17.94 12.22 20.39
C LEU A 385 18.06 12.15 21.90
N VAL A 386 18.54 13.22 22.54
CA VAL A 386 18.52 13.38 24.01
C VAL A 386 17.88 14.70 24.37
N THR A 387 16.86 14.66 25.21
CA THR A 387 16.13 15.83 25.72
C THR A 387 16.47 16.07 27.18
N TYR A 388 16.88 17.29 27.50
CA TYR A 388 17.05 17.79 28.87
C TYR A 388 15.88 18.70 29.21
N THR A 389 15.17 18.41 30.30
CA THR A 389 14.17 19.32 30.87
C THR A 389 14.76 20.00 32.08
N ILE A 390 14.88 21.33 32.04
CA ILE A 390 15.54 22.14 33.07
C ILE A 390 14.51 23.11 33.68
N ASP A 391 14.45 23.17 35.00
CA ASP A 391 13.65 24.14 35.73
C ASP A 391 14.22 25.56 35.53
N VAL A 392 13.40 26.50 35.04
CA VAL A 392 13.88 27.86 34.72
C VAL A 392 14.27 28.63 35.99
N ASP A 393 13.61 28.39 37.12
CA ASP A 393 13.84 29.15 38.36
C ASP A 393 15.20 28.81 38.97
N ASN A 394 15.47 27.51 39.15
CA ASN A 394 16.64 27.02 39.89
C ASN A 394 17.73 26.36 39.03
N GLY A 395 17.46 26.04 37.75
CA GLY A 395 18.42 25.41 36.85
C GLY A 395 18.59 23.89 37.05
N ALA A 396 17.76 23.26 37.88
CA ALA A 396 17.83 21.82 38.10
C ALA A 396 17.34 21.05 36.87
N ILE A 397 18.11 20.03 36.48
CA ILE A 397 17.70 19.07 35.46
C ILE A 397 16.60 18.18 36.08
N ILE A 398 15.37 18.33 35.60
CA ILE A 398 14.18 17.61 36.04
C ILE A 398 14.16 16.21 35.44
N SER A 399 14.38 16.11 34.12
CA SER A 399 14.41 14.84 33.40
C SER A 399 15.48 14.86 32.31
N ILE A 400 15.96 13.65 31.99
CA ILE A 400 16.80 13.40 30.81
C ILE A 400 16.16 12.22 30.10
N GLU A 401 15.66 12.46 28.90
CA GLU A 401 14.97 11.48 28.07
C GLU A 401 15.81 11.23 26.82
N SER A 402 15.92 9.98 26.39
CA SER A 402 16.66 9.62 25.18
C SER A 402 15.80 8.79 24.23
N SER A 403 16.14 8.81 22.95
CA SER A 403 15.59 7.85 22.00
C SER A 403 16.22 6.47 22.14
N SER A 404 15.51 5.43 21.71
CA SER A 404 16.10 4.11 21.52
C SER A 404 17.20 4.17 20.44
N PRO A 405 18.29 3.40 20.58
CA PRO A 405 19.26 3.24 19.52
C PRO A 405 18.68 2.38 18.40
N THR A 406 19.12 2.62 17.16
CA THR A 406 18.74 1.79 16.01
C THR A 406 19.40 0.41 16.14
N GLU A 407 18.62 -0.64 16.42
CA GLU A 407 19.13 -2.02 16.52
C GLU A 407 19.61 -2.50 15.14
N HIS A 408 20.84 -3.02 15.08
CA HIS A 408 21.40 -3.60 13.85
C HIS A 408 21.32 -5.12 13.95
N ASN A 409 20.47 -5.74 13.14
CA ASN A 409 20.42 -7.19 13.01
C ASN A 409 21.57 -7.67 12.12
N GLU A 410 22.24 -8.75 12.53
CA GLU A 410 23.26 -9.41 11.72
C GLU A 410 22.59 -10.12 10.52
N GLU A 411 22.91 -9.68 9.30
CA GLU A 411 22.13 -10.01 8.09
C GLU A 411 22.47 -11.37 7.47
N GLU A 412 23.67 -11.90 7.70
CA GLU A 412 24.16 -13.10 7.01
C GLU A 412 23.38 -14.39 7.34
N GLU A 413 22.76 -14.48 8.53
CA GLU A 413 21.97 -15.66 8.93
C GLU A 413 20.55 -15.67 8.35
N ILE A 414 20.04 -14.53 7.88
CA ILE A 414 18.65 -14.34 7.42
C ILE A 414 18.40 -15.06 6.09
N ALA A 415 19.42 -15.15 5.22
CA ALA A 415 19.33 -15.68 3.86
C ALA A 415 18.68 -17.07 3.76
N VAL A 416 18.90 -17.93 4.75
CA VAL A 416 18.45 -19.34 4.76
C VAL A 416 17.03 -19.49 5.29
N LEU A 417 16.49 -18.49 5.99
CA LEU A 417 15.22 -18.59 6.72
C LEU A 417 14.02 -18.44 5.78
N PHE A 418 13.94 -17.34 5.04
CA PHE A 418 12.73 -16.95 4.32
C PHE A 418 12.72 -17.37 2.85
N ASP A 419 11.54 -17.44 2.23
CA ASP A 419 11.39 -17.77 0.81
C ASP A 419 11.50 -16.53 -0.11
N SER A 420 11.45 -16.75 -1.43
CA SER A 420 11.50 -15.66 -2.41
C SER A 420 10.32 -14.69 -2.30
N GLU A 421 9.14 -15.18 -1.91
CA GLU A 421 7.93 -14.35 -1.81
C GLU A 421 8.01 -13.39 -0.63
N TYR A 422 8.58 -13.83 0.50
CA TYR A 422 8.89 -12.99 1.65
C TYR A 422 9.78 -11.82 1.26
N TYR A 423 10.94 -12.07 0.63
CA TYR A 423 11.85 -10.98 0.24
C TYR A 423 11.22 -10.04 -0.78
N ARG A 424 10.45 -10.58 -1.74
CA ARG A 424 9.70 -9.77 -2.70
C ARG A 424 8.72 -8.84 -1.99
N ARG A 425 7.93 -9.35 -1.05
CA ARG A 425 7.00 -8.54 -0.24
C ARG A 425 7.74 -7.51 0.61
N LYS A 426 8.83 -7.90 1.28
CA LYS A 426 9.65 -6.97 2.05
C LYS A 426 10.26 -5.85 1.23
N ILE A 427 10.67 -6.10 -0.02
CA ILE A 427 11.22 -5.06 -0.89
C ILE A 427 10.13 -4.12 -1.43
N PHE A 428 9.03 -4.69 -1.93
CA PHE A 428 8.06 -3.92 -2.72
C PHE A 428 6.76 -3.56 -1.98
N ASP A 429 6.33 -4.39 -1.03
CA ASP A 429 5.01 -4.30 -0.38
C ASP A 429 5.09 -3.69 1.03
N SER A 430 6.24 -3.77 1.71
CA SER A 430 6.41 -3.35 3.11
C SER A 430 6.35 -1.84 3.38
N GLY A 431 6.68 -1.01 2.38
CA GLY A 431 6.90 0.43 2.58
C GLY A 431 8.23 0.80 3.26
N GLU A 432 9.16 -0.14 3.45
CA GLU A 432 10.47 0.10 4.11
C GLU A 432 11.49 0.81 3.20
N PHE A 433 11.30 0.73 1.88
CA PHE A 433 12.23 1.29 0.91
C PHE A 433 11.54 2.29 -0.01
N ASN A 434 12.35 3.14 -0.65
CA ASN A 434 11.88 4.10 -1.65
C ASN A 434 12.47 3.81 -3.04
N ASN A 435 11.94 4.47 -4.07
CA ASN A 435 12.28 4.20 -5.46
C ASN A 435 13.79 4.35 -5.73
N LEU A 436 14.44 5.33 -5.09
CA LEU A 436 15.88 5.55 -5.25
C LEU A 436 16.68 4.35 -4.73
N ILE A 437 16.37 3.86 -3.53
CA ILE A 437 17.02 2.69 -2.93
C ILE A 437 16.85 1.47 -3.84
N VAL A 438 15.61 1.13 -4.20
CA VAL A 438 15.33 -0.11 -4.94
C VAL A 438 15.90 -0.06 -6.36
N ALA A 439 15.78 1.08 -7.05
CA ALA A 439 16.35 1.24 -8.39
C ALA A 439 17.88 1.11 -8.37
N THR A 440 18.56 1.75 -7.42
CA THR A 440 20.01 1.62 -7.27
C THR A 440 20.41 0.18 -6.94
N SER A 441 19.70 -0.49 -6.04
CA SER A 441 19.96 -1.91 -5.71
C SER A 441 19.82 -2.82 -6.92
N ILE A 442 18.78 -2.64 -7.75
CA ILE A 442 18.58 -3.40 -9.00
C ILE A 442 19.74 -3.13 -9.97
N SER A 443 20.16 -1.88 -10.15
CA SER A 443 21.30 -1.53 -11.01
C SER A 443 22.61 -2.16 -10.53
N CYS A 444 22.90 -2.11 -9.22
CA CYS A 444 24.05 -2.76 -8.62
C CYS A 444 24.03 -4.28 -8.88
N LEU A 445 22.90 -4.93 -8.66
CA LEU A 445 22.74 -6.37 -8.89
C LEU A 445 22.88 -6.73 -10.38
N ARG A 446 22.34 -5.90 -11.28
CA ARG A 446 22.42 -6.10 -12.72
C ARG A 446 23.86 -6.09 -13.22
N ARG A 447 24.68 -5.16 -12.71
CA ARG A 447 26.10 -5.09 -13.02
C ARG A 447 26.86 -6.29 -12.46
N HIS A 448 26.51 -6.76 -11.26
CA HIS A 448 27.08 -7.98 -10.69
C HIS A 448 26.86 -9.20 -11.60
N PHE A 449 25.77 -9.23 -12.37
CA PHE A 449 25.48 -10.27 -13.35
C PHE A 449 26.01 -10.00 -14.78
N GLU A 450 26.75 -8.91 -15.00
CA GLU A 450 27.28 -8.51 -16.32
C GLU A 450 26.21 -8.40 -17.43
N SER A 451 24.98 -8.02 -17.07
CA SER A 451 23.88 -7.86 -18.04
C SER A 451 24.09 -6.62 -18.93
N GLN A 452 23.88 -6.75 -20.25
CA GLN A 452 24.18 -5.72 -21.25
C GLN A 452 23.22 -4.50 -21.27
N GLN A 453 22.16 -4.50 -20.46
CA GLN A 453 21.22 -3.37 -20.37
C GLN A 453 21.54 -2.48 -19.17
N GLU A 454 22.20 -1.33 -19.36
CA GLU A 454 22.59 -0.43 -18.26
C GLU A 454 21.42 0.33 -17.61
N HIS A 455 20.26 0.40 -18.26
CA HIS A 455 19.09 1.15 -17.76
C HIS A 455 17.91 0.25 -17.39
N ILE A 456 17.19 0.66 -16.34
CA ILE A 456 15.89 0.10 -15.97
C ILE A 456 14.85 0.71 -16.92
N ASP A 457 14.66 0.06 -18.07
CA ASP A 457 13.60 0.40 -19.02
C ASP A 457 12.30 -0.26 -18.56
N GLY A 458 11.57 0.41 -17.67
CA GLY A 458 10.22 0.01 -17.28
C GLY A 458 10.00 -0.05 -15.78
N ASP A 459 9.14 -0.99 -15.40
CA ASP A 459 8.60 -1.12 -14.06
C ASP A 459 9.58 -1.79 -13.07
N LEU A 460 9.66 -1.33 -11.81
CA LEU A 460 10.63 -1.82 -10.82
C LEU A 460 10.42 -3.30 -10.45
N ARG A 461 9.16 -3.72 -10.18
CA ARG A 461 8.86 -5.12 -9.84
C ARG A 461 9.18 -6.05 -10.99
N THR A 462 8.74 -5.68 -12.19
CA THR A 462 8.96 -6.46 -13.39
C THR A 462 10.46 -6.57 -13.70
N SER A 463 11.19 -5.46 -13.60
CA SER A 463 12.64 -5.42 -13.84
C SER A 463 13.44 -6.29 -12.85
N ALA A 464 13.09 -6.25 -11.57
CA ALA A 464 13.73 -7.10 -10.57
C ALA A 464 13.42 -8.58 -10.81
N LYS A 465 12.15 -8.90 -11.11
CA LYS A 465 11.71 -10.26 -11.37
C LYS A 465 12.40 -10.85 -12.60
N GLU A 466 12.41 -10.13 -13.72
CA GLU A 466 13.07 -10.57 -14.96
C GLU A 466 14.58 -10.74 -14.76
N LEU A 467 15.23 -9.81 -14.06
CA LEU A 467 16.66 -9.91 -13.76
C LEU A 467 16.97 -11.16 -12.93
N ILE A 468 16.21 -11.40 -11.87
CA ILE A 468 16.43 -12.55 -11.00
C ILE A 468 16.07 -13.84 -11.73
N GLU A 469 14.93 -13.94 -12.41
CA GLU A 469 14.52 -15.15 -13.13
C GLU A 469 15.48 -15.51 -14.26
N PHE A 470 16.02 -14.53 -14.99
CA PHE A 470 16.97 -14.76 -16.07
C PHE A 470 18.32 -15.32 -15.56
N HIS A 471 18.76 -14.88 -14.38
CA HIS A 471 20.05 -15.27 -13.79
C HIS A 471 19.92 -16.35 -12.69
N SER A 472 18.73 -16.91 -12.45
CA SER A 472 18.49 -17.91 -11.42
C SER A 472 18.16 -19.29 -12.00
N THR A 473 18.70 -20.32 -11.36
CA THR A 473 18.12 -21.67 -11.31
C THR A 473 17.00 -21.71 -10.26
N ALA A 474 16.15 -22.76 -10.27
CA ALA A 474 15.08 -22.93 -9.28
C ALA A 474 15.58 -22.79 -7.82
N ASP A 475 16.79 -23.27 -7.52
CA ASP A 475 17.38 -23.23 -6.17
C ASP A 475 18.11 -21.92 -5.83
N SER A 476 18.52 -21.12 -6.83
CA SER A 476 19.30 -19.88 -6.60
C SER A 476 18.47 -18.61 -6.57
N ALA A 477 17.20 -18.66 -6.98
CA ALA A 477 16.29 -17.52 -6.97
C ALA A 477 16.15 -16.89 -5.57
N LYS A 478 15.99 -17.71 -4.53
CA LYS A 478 15.93 -17.27 -3.13
C LYS A 478 17.17 -16.45 -2.72
N HIS A 479 18.35 -16.93 -3.07
CA HIS A 479 19.60 -16.27 -2.73
C HIS A 479 19.77 -14.93 -3.46
N ASN A 480 19.33 -14.85 -4.71
CA ASN A 480 19.37 -13.61 -5.49
C ASN A 480 18.36 -12.57 -4.98
N TRP A 481 17.17 -12.99 -4.54
CA TRP A 481 16.21 -12.13 -3.85
C TRP A 481 16.75 -11.61 -2.51
N PHE A 482 17.39 -12.46 -1.72
CA PHE A 482 18.06 -12.05 -0.49
C PHE A 482 19.17 -11.02 -0.77
N LYS A 483 20.02 -11.24 -1.77
CA LYS A 483 21.05 -10.25 -2.17
C LYS A 483 20.45 -8.89 -2.51
N LEU A 484 19.33 -8.87 -3.25
CA LEU A 484 18.64 -7.62 -3.58
C LEU A 484 18.12 -6.94 -2.33
N TYR A 485 17.54 -7.69 -1.40
CA TYR A 485 17.07 -7.19 -0.11
C TYR A 485 18.21 -6.60 0.73
N SER A 486 19.35 -7.31 0.86
CA SER A 486 20.53 -6.80 1.59
C SER A 486 21.07 -5.50 1.00
N LEU A 487 21.14 -5.40 -0.34
CA LEU A 487 21.50 -4.13 -0.99
C LEU A 487 20.52 -3.01 -0.62
N CYS A 488 19.22 -3.29 -0.60
CA CYS A 488 18.22 -2.30 -0.18
C CYS A 488 18.42 -1.88 1.29
N GLN A 489 18.72 -2.81 2.19
CA GLN A 489 19.02 -2.52 3.60
C GLN A 489 20.28 -1.64 3.75
N ASP A 490 21.35 -1.95 3.04
CA ASP A 490 22.59 -1.15 3.06
C ASP A 490 22.37 0.29 2.59
N PHE A 491 21.66 0.48 1.47
CA PHE A 491 21.31 1.82 0.98
C PHE A 491 20.28 2.53 1.87
N SER A 492 19.40 1.79 2.53
CA SER A 492 18.47 2.33 3.54
C SER A 492 19.23 2.90 4.74
N LYS A 493 20.21 2.17 5.28
CA LYS A 493 21.08 2.67 6.37
C LYS A 493 21.81 3.97 5.99
N LYS A 494 22.34 4.04 4.76
CA LYS A 494 22.98 5.28 4.24
C LYS A 494 21.97 6.44 4.10
N SER A 495 20.68 6.15 3.91
CA SER A 495 19.61 7.14 3.72
C SER A 495 19.06 7.75 5.01
N GLN A 496 19.31 7.12 6.16
CA GLN A 496 18.75 7.50 7.46
C GLN A 496 19.64 8.42 8.28
N GLU A 497 20.79 8.82 7.74
CA GLU A 497 21.70 9.76 8.38
C GLU A 497 20.99 11.10 8.65
N ALA A 498 20.89 11.49 9.93
CA ALA A 498 20.16 12.69 10.33
C ALA A 498 21.00 13.97 10.11
N LEU A 499 20.34 15.04 9.66
CA LEU A 499 20.97 16.30 9.23
C LEU A 499 20.54 17.50 10.09
N ALA A 500 19.24 17.63 10.36
CA ALA A 500 18.66 18.76 11.09
C ALA A 500 17.46 18.33 11.93
N LEU A 501 17.13 19.10 12.97
CA LEU A 501 16.07 18.85 13.94
C LEU A 501 15.11 20.05 14.05
N ILE A 502 13.82 19.79 14.18
CA ILE A 502 12.83 20.80 14.57
C ILE A 502 11.75 20.22 15.49
N SER A 503 11.17 21.07 16.34
CA SER A 503 9.95 20.75 17.07
C SER A 503 8.71 21.33 16.39
N PHE A 504 7.74 20.45 16.12
CA PHE A 504 6.52 20.77 15.39
C PHE A 504 5.33 20.00 16.00
N ASN A 505 4.33 20.75 16.50
CA ASN A 505 3.14 20.19 17.18
C ASN A 505 3.50 19.16 18.28
N GLU A 506 4.42 19.51 19.18
CA GLU A 506 4.88 18.64 20.29
C GLU A 506 5.57 17.34 19.85
N LYS A 507 5.83 17.15 18.56
CA LYS A 507 6.68 16.09 18.00
C LYS A 507 8.01 16.68 17.54
N LEU A 508 9.02 15.83 17.51
CA LEU A 508 10.36 16.20 17.03
C LEU A 508 10.58 15.52 15.68
N ILE A 509 10.90 16.32 14.67
CA ILE A 509 11.09 15.86 13.29
C ILE A 509 12.53 16.11 12.90
N THR A 510 13.18 15.13 12.26
CA THR A 510 14.50 15.28 11.67
C THR A 510 14.46 15.18 10.15
N ILE A 511 15.31 15.96 9.49
CA ILE A 511 15.67 15.72 8.08
C ILE A 511 16.71 14.61 8.08
N GLN A 512 16.51 13.60 7.24
CA GLN A 512 17.51 12.59 6.94
C GLN A 512 18.07 12.81 5.53
N THR A 513 19.20 12.20 5.20
CA THR A 513 19.83 12.31 3.88
C THR A 513 18.88 11.88 2.75
N ASN A 514 17.94 10.96 3.00
CA ASN A 514 16.89 10.57 2.06
C ASN A 514 15.59 10.15 2.78
N GLY A 515 14.95 11.13 3.42
CA GLY A 515 13.66 10.96 4.10
C GLY A 515 13.55 11.85 5.32
N TYR A 516 12.71 11.44 6.28
CA TYR A 516 12.48 12.15 7.52
C TYR A 516 12.41 11.17 8.70
N GLY A 517 12.86 11.60 9.87
CA GLY A 517 12.65 10.86 11.12
C GLY A 517 11.61 11.55 11.99
N LEU A 518 10.67 10.79 12.55
CA LEU A 518 9.73 11.27 13.57
C LEU A 518 10.07 10.66 14.92
N TYR A 519 10.40 11.49 15.90
CA TYR A 519 10.57 11.08 17.29
C TYR A 519 9.25 11.29 18.04
N GLY A 520 8.59 10.18 18.35
CA GLY A 520 7.39 10.12 19.19
C GLY A 520 7.68 9.52 20.56
N SER A 521 6.78 9.71 21.52
CA SER A 521 6.86 9.00 22.81
C SER A 521 6.87 7.49 22.57
N SER A 522 7.83 6.77 23.17
CA SER A 522 7.92 5.32 23.02
C SER A 522 6.68 4.64 23.54
N HIS A 523 6.17 3.69 22.77
CA HIS A 523 5.15 2.77 23.25
C HIS A 523 5.68 1.88 24.38
N TYR A 524 4.78 1.31 25.19
CA TYR A 524 5.15 0.40 26.28
C TYR A 524 6.08 -0.73 25.78
N PHE A 525 5.67 -1.42 24.71
CA PHE A 525 6.42 -2.51 24.08
C PHE A 525 7.80 -2.11 23.56
N GLU A 526 7.93 -0.92 22.95
CA GLU A 526 9.23 -0.44 22.45
C GLU A 526 10.16 -0.02 23.60
N SER A 527 9.60 0.50 24.69
CA SER A 527 10.37 0.97 25.84
C SER A 527 10.85 -0.16 26.77
N LEU A 528 10.30 -1.37 26.63
CA LEU A 528 10.50 -2.48 27.57
C LEU A 528 11.96 -2.96 27.60
N SER A 529 12.57 -3.09 26.43
CA SER A 529 13.98 -3.48 26.25
C SER A 529 14.98 -2.53 26.91
N HIS A 530 14.52 -1.34 27.29
CA HIS A 530 15.34 -0.26 27.84
C HIS A 530 14.97 0.13 29.28
N LYS A 531 14.09 -0.64 29.94
CA LYS A 531 13.78 -0.46 31.37
C LYS A 531 15.02 -0.75 32.23
N ASN A 532 15.01 -0.23 33.45
CA ASN A 532 16.10 -0.47 34.41
C ASN A 532 16.23 -1.97 34.68
N LEU A 533 17.42 -2.54 34.55
CA LEU A 533 17.65 -3.99 34.66
C LEU A 533 17.40 -4.56 36.05
N GLN A 534 17.39 -3.73 37.09
CA GLN A 534 16.95 -4.12 38.43
C GLN A 534 15.44 -4.05 38.63
N SER A 535 14.71 -3.35 37.75
CA SER A 535 13.24 -3.36 37.76
C SER A 535 12.73 -4.76 37.37
N PRO A 536 11.51 -5.13 37.80
CA PRO A 536 10.90 -6.40 37.42
C PRO A 536 10.89 -6.64 35.89
N GLU A 537 10.56 -5.63 35.09
CA GLU A 537 10.52 -5.67 33.63
C GLU A 537 11.93 -5.85 33.04
N GLY A 538 12.92 -5.15 33.59
CA GLY A 538 14.31 -5.28 33.16
C GLY A 538 14.89 -6.67 33.43
N LYS A 539 14.54 -7.29 34.57
CA LYS A 539 14.93 -8.68 34.88
C LYS A 539 14.27 -9.68 33.93
N LEU A 540 13.03 -9.44 33.53
CA LEU A 540 12.35 -10.26 32.52
C LEU A 540 13.05 -10.14 31.15
N MET A 541 13.44 -8.93 30.73
CA MET A 541 14.23 -8.73 29.51
C MET A 541 15.59 -9.43 29.54
N GLN A 542 16.23 -9.53 30.71
CA GLN A 542 17.46 -10.33 30.85
C GLN A 542 17.22 -11.81 30.56
N LEU A 543 16.06 -12.37 30.91
CA LEU A 543 15.68 -13.74 30.56
C LEU A 543 15.50 -13.89 29.05
N PHE A 544 14.78 -12.96 28.42
CA PHE A 544 14.59 -12.97 26.96
C PHE A 544 15.93 -12.89 26.22
N ASN A 545 16.85 -12.03 26.67
CA ASN A 545 18.19 -11.95 26.10
C ASN A 545 18.98 -13.26 26.25
N LYS A 546 18.81 -14.01 27.34
CA LYS A 546 19.42 -15.34 27.48
C LYS A 546 18.93 -16.28 26.38
N PHE A 547 17.62 -16.31 26.10
CA PHE A 547 17.09 -17.13 25.02
C PHE A 547 17.64 -16.72 23.65
N ARG A 548 17.74 -15.41 23.37
CA ARG A 548 18.27 -14.89 22.10
C ARG A 548 19.75 -15.23 21.90
N ILE A 549 20.52 -15.36 22.98
CA ILE A 549 21.93 -15.80 22.93
C ILE A 549 22.04 -17.33 22.79
N THR A 550 21.21 -18.10 23.50
CA THR A 550 21.25 -19.57 23.47
C THR A 550 20.72 -20.13 22.15
N LEU A 551 19.59 -19.61 21.66
CA LEU A 551 18.87 -20.15 20.52
C LEU A 551 19.28 -19.42 19.23
N SER A 552 19.50 -20.19 18.16
CA SER A 552 19.78 -19.61 16.85
C SER A 552 18.56 -18.87 16.27
N PRO A 553 18.76 -17.82 15.44
CA PRO A 553 17.66 -17.15 14.72
C PRO A 553 16.79 -18.09 13.89
N ASN A 554 17.37 -19.15 13.33
CA ASN A 554 16.63 -20.20 12.64
C ASN A 554 15.63 -20.95 13.55
N THR A 555 15.97 -21.10 14.83
CA THR A 555 15.07 -21.72 15.80
C THR A 555 13.89 -20.80 16.11
N TYR A 556 14.15 -19.50 16.33
CA TYR A 556 13.10 -18.49 16.47
C TYR A 556 12.15 -18.49 15.28
N HIS A 557 12.71 -18.43 14.06
CA HIS A 557 11.92 -18.41 12.84
C HIS A 557 11.03 -19.66 12.71
N LYS A 558 11.60 -20.86 12.84
CA LYS A 558 10.82 -22.11 12.74
C LYS A 558 9.76 -22.23 13.83
N LEU A 559 10.04 -21.75 15.04
CA LEU A 559 9.06 -21.73 16.13
C LEU A 559 7.89 -20.82 15.78
N SER A 560 8.18 -19.57 15.39
CA SER A 560 7.18 -18.59 14.97
C SER A 560 6.35 -19.09 13.79
N GLU A 561 6.98 -19.61 12.74
CA GLU A 561 6.30 -20.16 11.55
C GLU A 561 5.37 -21.34 11.93
N SER A 562 5.82 -22.23 12.80
CA SER A 562 5.03 -23.39 13.25
C SER A 562 3.82 -22.97 14.11
N ILE A 563 3.92 -21.85 14.82
CA ILE A 563 2.83 -21.28 15.63
C ILE A 563 1.82 -20.53 14.76
N VAL A 564 2.30 -19.69 13.84
CA VAL A 564 1.45 -18.93 12.91
C VAL A 564 0.66 -19.89 11.99
N SER A 565 1.29 -20.95 11.50
CA SER A 565 0.64 -21.95 10.64
C SER A 565 -0.35 -22.89 11.37
N ARG A 566 -0.36 -22.87 12.71
CA ARG A 566 -1.19 -23.79 13.51
C ARG A 566 -2.64 -23.32 13.60
N GLN A 567 -3.57 -24.08 13.02
CA GLN A 567 -5.00 -23.73 13.06
C GLN A 567 -5.71 -24.02 14.40
N ARG A 568 -5.15 -24.89 15.25
CA ARG A 568 -5.76 -25.30 16.52
C ARG A 568 -4.96 -24.83 17.71
N GLN A 569 -5.67 -24.39 18.74
CA GLN A 569 -5.11 -24.08 20.06
C GLN A 569 -4.49 -25.32 20.73
N PHE A 570 -3.71 -25.09 21.78
CA PHE A 570 -3.23 -26.15 22.65
C PHE A 570 -4.39 -26.62 23.51
N ASP A 571 -4.74 -27.91 23.37
CA ASP A 571 -5.87 -28.53 24.05
C ASP A 571 -5.52 -28.91 25.50
N ASP A 572 -4.28 -29.35 25.74
CA ASP A 572 -3.80 -29.81 27.04
C ASP A 572 -2.27 -29.67 27.20
N ALA A 573 -1.75 -30.02 28.37
CA ALA A 573 -0.32 -30.01 28.66
C ALA A 573 0.49 -31.00 27.80
N THR A 574 -0.12 -32.10 27.35
CA THR A 574 0.53 -33.10 26.48
C THR A 574 0.88 -32.49 25.13
N ALA A 575 -0.05 -31.75 24.53
CA ALA A 575 0.15 -31.08 23.25
C ALA A 575 1.25 -29.99 23.33
N VAL A 576 1.38 -29.35 24.50
CA VAL A 576 2.44 -28.37 24.77
C VAL A 576 3.81 -29.04 24.89
N ASP A 577 3.91 -30.15 25.63
CA ASP A 577 5.17 -30.90 25.76
C ASP A 577 5.63 -31.46 24.41
N GLU A 578 4.74 -32.04 23.60
CA GLU A 578 5.07 -32.49 22.24
C GLU A 578 5.69 -31.37 21.38
N PHE A 579 5.15 -30.16 21.49
CA PHE A 579 5.64 -28.99 20.76
C PHE A 579 7.00 -28.52 21.28
N PHE A 580 7.20 -28.52 22.60
CA PHE A 580 8.49 -28.24 23.22
C PHE A 580 9.57 -29.26 22.79
N GLN A 581 9.24 -30.55 22.81
CA GLN A 581 10.15 -31.63 22.36
C GLN A 581 10.56 -31.45 20.90
N MET A 582 9.62 -31.04 20.04
CA MET A 582 9.87 -30.88 18.60
C MET A 582 10.80 -29.69 18.27
N HIS A 583 10.65 -28.56 18.98
CA HIS A 583 11.29 -27.31 18.56
C HIS A 583 12.43 -26.82 19.47
N LEU A 584 12.41 -27.18 20.77
CA LEU A 584 13.24 -26.55 21.80
C LEU A 584 14.09 -27.53 22.64
N ALA A 585 13.63 -28.76 22.90
CA ALA A 585 14.27 -29.65 23.89
C ALA A 585 15.76 -29.98 23.64
N GLU A 586 16.17 -30.17 22.38
CA GLU A 586 17.59 -30.43 22.05
C GLU A 586 18.47 -29.16 22.06
N LYS A 587 17.84 -27.98 22.08
CA LYS A 587 18.50 -26.68 21.91
C LYS A 587 18.59 -25.87 23.20
N LEU A 588 17.75 -26.18 24.19
CA LEU A 588 17.73 -25.59 25.53
C LEU A 588 18.16 -26.64 26.56
N PRO A 589 19.43 -26.63 27.01
CA PRO A 589 19.92 -27.58 27.99
C PRO A 589 19.14 -27.52 29.32
N PRO A 590 18.95 -28.64 30.03
CA PRO A 590 18.21 -28.66 31.31
C PRO A 590 18.77 -27.73 32.39
N LEU A 591 20.09 -27.48 32.38
CA LEU A 591 20.74 -26.55 33.31
C LEU A 591 20.33 -25.10 33.05
N GLU A 592 20.13 -24.73 31.78
CA GLU A 592 19.66 -23.38 31.42
C GLU A 592 18.20 -23.20 31.80
N ILE A 593 17.36 -24.22 31.58
CA ILE A 593 15.96 -24.23 32.02
C ILE A 593 15.86 -24.01 33.54
N GLN A 594 16.63 -24.74 34.35
CA GLN A 594 16.65 -24.55 35.80
C GLN A 594 17.08 -23.14 36.22
N SER A 595 18.06 -22.57 35.51
CA SER A 595 18.54 -21.20 35.73
C SER A 595 17.44 -20.18 35.44
N VAL A 596 16.77 -20.29 34.30
CA VAL A 596 15.65 -19.42 33.89
C VAL A 596 14.50 -19.48 34.88
N LEU A 597 14.09 -20.67 35.32
CA LEU A 597 13.00 -20.83 36.29
C LEU A 597 13.35 -20.24 37.67
N SER A 598 14.59 -20.40 38.11
CA SER A 598 15.09 -19.78 39.36
C SER A 598 15.07 -18.26 39.27
N ASP A 599 15.51 -17.70 38.15
CA ASP A 599 15.55 -16.27 37.92
C ASP A 599 14.13 -15.70 37.81
N LEU A 600 13.22 -16.36 37.09
CA LEU A 600 11.80 -15.98 36.99
C LEU A 600 11.12 -15.91 38.36
N ALA A 601 11.37 -16.90 39.23
CA ALA A 601 10.83 -16.92 40.59
C ALA A 601 11.35 -15.76 41.48
N SER A 602 12.47 -15.14 41.10
CA SER A 602 13.04 -13.99 41.82
C SER A 602 12.44 -12.64 41.41
N ILE A 603 11.65 -12.61 40.33
CA ILE A 603 11.03 -11.39 39.80
C ILE A 603 9.71 -11.11 40.54
N PRO A 604 9.59 -9.97 41.26
CA PRO A 604 8.33 -9.59 41.89
C PRO A 604 7.23 -9.37 40.84
N ASN A 605 6.01 -9.87 41.09
CA ASN A 605 4.85 -9.70 40.22
C ASN A 605 5.06 -10.15 38.76
N ALA A 606 5.96 -11.13 38.52
CA ALA A 606 6.29 -11.60 37.18
C ALA A 606 5.06 -11.97 36.33
N LEU A 607 4.07 -12.62 36.94
CA LEU A 607 2.82 -13.01 36.27
C LEU A 607 2.04 -11.80 35.75
N GLN A 608 1.90 -10.73 36.54
CA GLN A 608 1.20 -9.51 36.11
C GLN A 608 1.90 -8.83 34.93
N ILE A 609 3.24 -8.84 34.94
CA ILE A 609 4.05 -8.30 33.84
C ILE A 609 3.84 -9.15 32.59
N ILE A 610 3.91 -10.48 32.73
CA ILE A 610 3.63 -11.43 31.65
C ILE A 610 2.23 -11.20 31.08
N GLU A 611 1.21 -11.07 31.92
CA GLU A 611 -0.17 -10.78 31.50
C GLU A 611 -0.26 -9.48 30.72
N SER A 612 0.41 -8.40 31.18
CA SER A 612 0.43 -7.10 30.48
C SER A 612 1.12 -7.13 29.12
N LEU A 613 2.02 -8.09 28.88
CA LEU A 613 2.64 -8.32 27.57
C LEU A 613 1.77 -9.14 26.63
N VAL A 614 0.69 -9.75 27.12
CA VAL A 614 -0.21 -10.56 26.30
C VAL A 614 -1.50 -9.79 26.01
N ALA A 615 -2.02 -9.08 27.01
CA ALA A 615 -3.19 -8.21 26.89
C ALA A 615 -3.08 -7.07 27.90
N ASP A 616 -3.45 -5.86 27.49
CA ASP A 616 -3.46 -4.73 28.43
C ASP A 616 -4.68 -4.85 29.36
N THR A 617 -4.48 -5.47 30.51
CA THR A 617 -5.52 -5.69 31.53
C THR A 617 -6.01 -4.42 32.21
N GLU A 618 -5.27 -3.31 32.09
CA GLU A 618 -5.63 -1.99 32.64
C GLU A 618 -6.09 -0.99 31.57
N TYR A 619 -6.26 -1.44 30.31
CA TYR A 619 -6.66 -0.58 29.20
C TYR A 619 -7.92 0.22 29.51
N GLN A 620 -7.82 1.54 29.40
CA GLN A 620 -8.95 2.45 29.49
C GLN A 620 -8.99 3.34 28.26
N LEU A 621 -10.07 3.23 27.48
CA LEU A 621 -10.30 4.11 26.35
C LEU A 621 -10.39 5.56 26.84
N ILE A 622 -9.51 6.41 26.31
CA ILE A 622 -9.51 7.83 26.63
C ILE A 622 -10.48 8.54 25.69
N GLU A 623 -11.54 9.15 26.24
CA GLU A 623 -12.49 9.94 25.45
C GLU A 623 -11.78 11.07 24.71
N VAL A 624 -11.91 11.07 23.38
CA VAL A 624 -11.42 12.16 22.52
C VAL A 624 -12.59 13.12 22.29
N VAL A 625 -12.45 14.35 22.79
CA VAL A 625 -13.52 15.36 22.72
C VAL A 625 -13.44 16.19 21.42
N ASP A 626 -12.28 16.23 20.77
CA ASP A 626 -12.02 17.11 19.64
C ASP A 626 -12.16 16.40 18.28
N GLN A 627 -13.10 16.89 17.46
CA GLN A 627 -13.14 16.56 16.03
C GLN A 627 -12.05 17.32 15.29
N VAL A 628 -10.97 16.64 14.98
CA VAL A 628 -9.89 17.14 14.14
C VAL A 628 -10.14 16.68 12.71
N GLY A 629 -9.96 17.57 11.72
CA GLY A 629 -10.05 17.19 10.30
C GLY A 629 -8.98 16.17 9.90
N ASP A 630 -9.16 15.53 8.74
CA ASP A 630 -8.32 14.42 8.27
C ASP A 630 -6.82 14.71 8.33
N LEU A 631 -6.04 13.69 8.70
CA LEU A 631 -4.58 13.74 8.75
C LEU A 631 -3.93 14.01 7.39
N GLY A 632 -2.89 14.85 7.38
CA GLY A 632 -2.07 15.11 6.19
C GLY A 632 -1.21 13.90 5.80
N GLN A 633 -0.78 13.85 4.53
CA GLN A 633 -0.11 12.67 3.96
C GLN A 633 1.16 12.27 4.72
N PHE A 634 2.01 13.23 5.12
CA PHE A 634 3.22 12.96 5.89
C PHE A 634 2.94 12.23 7.21
N PHE A 635 1.93 12.67 7.96
CA PHE A 635 1.60 12.06 9.25
C PHE A 635 0.85 10.74 9.11
N LYS A 636 0.15 10.50 7.99
CA LYS A 636 -0.35 9.16 7.64
C LYS A 636 0.81 8.18 7.51
N LEU A 637 1.79 8.49 6.66
CA LEU A 637 3.00 7.66 6.54
C LEU A 637 3.72 7.45 7.87
N SER A 638 3.84 8.51 8.66
CA SER A 638 4.47 8.44 9.99
C SER A 638 3.72 7.50 10.94
N THR A 639 2.39 7.55 10.94
CA THR A 639 1.54 6.68 11.77
C THR A 639 1.64 5.22 11.29
N PHE A 640 1.65 5.01 9.98
CA PHE A 640 1.83 3.69 9.38
C PHE A 640 3.17 3.06 9.80
N ALA A 641 4.27 3.82 9.71
CA ALA A 641 5.59 3.38 10.15
C ALA A 641 5.60 3.07 11.65
N ALA A 642 5.11 3.97 12.50
CA ALA A 642 5.07 3.77 13.95
C ALA A 642 4.24 2.55 14.36
N PHE A 643 3.09 2.30 13.74
CA PHE A 643 2.28 1.11 14.01
C PHE A 643 3.03 -0.18 13.67
N LYS A 644 3.75 -0.20 12.54
CA LYS A 644 4.60 -1.34 12.17
C LYS A 644 5.76 -1.53 13.14
N ASP A 645 6.43 -0.45 13.54
CA ASP A 645 7.55 -0.50 14.49
C ASP A 645 7.11 -1.10 15.83
N ILE A 646 5.99 -0.60 16.39
CA ILE A 646 5.42 -1.11 17.66
C ILE A 646 5.01 -2.58 17.51
N MET A 647 4.33 -2.94 16.42
CA MET A 647 3.89 -4.32 16.15
C MET A 647 5.07 -5.29 16.02
N GLN A 648 6.14 -4.88 15.35
CA GLN A 648 7.34 -5.68 15.20
C GLN A 648 8.02 -5.92 16.56
N GLN A 649 8.15 -4.88 17.39
CA GLN A 649 8.71 -5.02 18.73
C GLN A 649 7.85 -5.94 19.61
N HIS A 650 6.53 -5.79 19.56
CA HIS A 650 5.64 -6.67 20.30
C HIS A 650 5.70 -8.13 19.81
N THR A 651 5.80 -8.36 18.50
CA THR A 651 5.97 -9.71 17.92
C THR A 651 7.22 -10.41 18.45
N ILE A 652 8.33 -9.69 18.58
CA ILE A 652 9.57 -10.22 19.16
C ILE A 652 9.34 -10.60 20.64
N LEU A 653 8.73 -9.70 21.43
CA LEU A 653 8.42 -9.95 22.84
C LEU A 653 7.49 -11.16 23.05
N LEU A 654 6.45 -11.30 22.22
CA LEU A 654 5.54 -12.44 22.25
C LEU A 654 6.25 -13.75 21.91
N THR A 655 7.22 -13.72 21.00
CA THR A 655 8.02 -14.91 20.66
C THR A 655 8.95 -15.31 21.80
N ASP A 656 9.59 -14.34 22.46
CA ASP A 656 10.40 -14.60 23.65
C ASP A 656 9.54 -15.14 24.81
N LEU A 657 8.34 -14.57 25.00
CA LEU A 657 7.40 -15.01 26.00
C LEU A 657 6.88 -16.42 25.74
N LEU A 658 6.64 -16.78 24.48
CA LEU A 658 6.26 -18.12 24.08
C LEU A 658 7.32 -19.15 24.52
N ILE A 659 8.61 -18.85 24.30
CA ILE A 659 9.72 -19.71 24.75
C ILE A 659 9.72 -19.82 26.28
N LEU A 660 9.53 -18.70 27.00
CA LEU A 660 9.46 -18.71 28.46
C LEU A 660 8.33 -19.61 28.97
N LEU A 661 7.13 -19.50 28.40
CA LEU A 661 5.95 -20.26 28.81
C LEU A 661 6.10 -21.76 28.52
N PHE A 662 6.77 -22.14 27.42
CA PHE A 662 7.09 -23.56 27.15
C PHE A 662 8.07 -24.18 28.14
N VAL A 663 8.92 -23.36 28.78
CA VAL A 663 9.86 -23.82 29.81
C VAL A 663 9.18 -23.96 31.18
N CYS A 664 8.01 -23.35 31.38
CA CYS A 664 7.25 -23.41 32.62
C CYS A 664 6.45 -24.72 32.76
N GLU A 665 6.10 -25.08 33.99
CA GLU A 665 5.16 -26.18 34.25
C GLU A 665 3.75 -25.78 33.77
N VAL A 666 3.19 -26.55 32.84
CA VAL A 666 1.91 -26.22 32.20
C VAL A 666 0.75 -26.47 33.16
N ASN A 667 0.05 -25.39 33.52
CA ASN A 667 -1.24 -25.40 34.21
C ASN A 667 -2.29 -24.66 33.36
N ASP A 668 -3.54 -24.57 33.83
CA ASP A 668 -4.63 -23.91 33.07
C ASP A 668 -4.33 -22.43 32.75
N GLU A 669 -3.61 -21.73 33.61
CA GLU A 669 -3.24 -20.32 33.45
C GLU A 669 -2.16 -20.13 32.38
N ILE A 670 -1.08 -20.93 32.44
CA ILE A 670 -0.01 -20.96 31.43
C ILE A 670 -0.57 -21.41 30.07
N LEU A 671 -1.47 -22.40 30.06
CA LEU A 671 -2.13 -22.85 28.84
C LEU A 671 -2.98 -21.72 28.20
N ASN A 672 -3.69 -20.94 29.02
CA ASN A 672 -4.45 -19.79 28.54
C ASN A 672 -3.51 -18.72 27.96
N LEU A 673 -2.41 -18.38 28.66
CA LEU A 673 -1.42 -17.41 28.18
C LEU A 673 -0.77 -17.86 26.86
N LEU A 674 -0.36 -19.13 26.74
CA LEU A 674 0.18 -19.70 25.50
C LEU A 674 -0.79 -19.54 24.33
N ASN A 675 -2.07 -19.83 24.56
CA ASN A 675 -3.11 -19.70 23.55
C ASN A 675 -3.39 -18.23 23.18
N GLN A 676 -3.28 -17.29 24.12
CA GLN A 676 -3.40 -15.86 23.84
C GLN A 676 -2.20 -15.33 23.04
N VAL A 677 -0.97 -15.69 23.43
CA VAL A 677 0.26 -15.36 22.69
C VAL A 677 0.19 -15.89 21.25
N MET A 678 -0.23 -17.14 21.07
CA MET A 678 -0.42 -17.73 19.74
C MET A 678 -1.43 -16.92 18.92
N ARG A 679 -2.58 -16.54 19.50
CA ARG A 679 -3.58 -15.71 18.79
C ARG A 679 -3.01 -14.35 18.40
N GLY A 680 -2.25 -13.70 19.29
CA GLY A 680 -1.60 -12.42 19.00
C GLY A 680 -0.64 -12.50 17.83
N LEU A 681 0.23 -13.52 17.79
CA LEU A 681 1.16 -13.75 16.68
C LEU A 681 0.43 -14.03 15.35
N GLN A 682 -0.66 -14.80 15.39
CA GLN A 682 -1.50 -15.05 14.20
C GLN A 682 -2.21 -13.79 13.71
N GLN A 683 -2.70 -12.95 14.62
CA GLN A 683 -3.32 -11.66 14.27
C GLN A 683 -2.30 -10.69 13.66
N TYR A 684 -1.05 -10.69 14.15
CA TYR A 684 0.00 -9.85 13.58
C TYR A 684 0.46 -10.31 12.19
N ASP A 685 0.55 -11.60 11.91
CA ASP A 685 0.82 -12.11 10.55
C ASP A 685 -0.27 -11.63 9.55
N LEU A 686 -1.54 -11.73 9.94
CA LEU A 686 -2.65 -11.24 9.13
C LEU A 686 -2.65 -9.70 9.01
N THR A 687 -2.32 -9.00 10.09
CA THR A 687 -2.24 -7.54 10.09
C THR A 687 -1.10 -7.06 9.19
N GLU A 688 0.05 -7.71 9.21
CA GLU A 688 1.17 -7.41 8.32
C GLU A 688 0.77 -7.57 6.86
N LEU A 689 0.02 -8.62 6.51
CA LEU A 689 -0.56 -8.78 5.17
C LEU A 689 -1.49 -7.61 4.79
N ILE A 690 -2.31 -7.11 5.72
CA ILE A 690 -3.19 -5.95 5.49
C ILE A 690 -2.38 -4.67 5.25
N PHE A 691 -1.34 -4.41 6.06
CA PHE A 691 -0.46 -3.26 5.87
C PHE A 691 0.27 -3.31 4.52
N GLU A 692 0.70 -4.50 4.09
CA GLU A 692 1.40 -4.71 2.82
C GLU A 692 0.47 -4.70 1.59
N THR A 693 -0.84 -4.76 1.78
CA THR A 693 -1.82 -4.71 0.70
C THR A 693 -2.12 -3.26 0.34
N CYS A 694 -1.51 -2.75 -0.74
CA CYS A 694 -1.70 -1.37 -1.20
C CYS A 694 -2.34 -1.27 -2.59
N PHE A 695 -3.16 -0.25 -2.79
CA PHE A 695 -3.76 0.08 -4.09
C PHE A 695 -2.91 1.08 -4.88
N GLU A 696 -2.98 1.04 -6.22
CA GLU A 696 -2.28 2.02 -7.08
C GLU A 696 -2.75 3.47 -6.83
N SER A 697 -4.03 3.65 -6.45
CA SER A 697 -4.65 4.95 -6.23
C SER A 697 -5.83 4.86 -5.24
N GLY A 698 -6.23 5.98 -4.65
CA GLY A 698 -7.43 6.09 -3.82
C GLY A 698 -8.77 6.01 -4.57
N SER A 699 -8.80 5.51 -5.81
CA SER A 699 -10.06 5.33 -6.54
C SER A 699 -10.73 4.01 -6.14
N GLY A 700 -12.05 4.00 -5.94
CA GLY A 700 -12.79 2.81 -5.47
C GLY A 700 -12.85 1.61 -6.43
N LYS A 701 -12.11 1.65 -7.55
CA LYS A 701 -11.89 0.51 -8.46
C LYS A 701 -10.41 0.33 -8.80
N SER A 702 -9.52 0.93 -8.02
CA SER A 702 -8.09 0.83 -8.25
C SER A 702 -7.62 -0.61 -8.06
N PRO A 703 -6.82 -1.17 -8.97
CA PRO A 703 -6.18 -2.46 -8.70
C PRO A 703 -5.13 -2.34 -7.60
N LEU A 704 -4.70 -3.50 -7.08
CA LEU A 704 -3.53 -3.59 -6.22
C LEU A 704 -2.26 -3.18 -6.96
N GLU A 705 -1.33 -2.56 -6.24
CA GLU A 705 -0.05 -2.13 -6.77
C GLU A 705 0.74 -3.33 -7.33
N SER A 706 0.96 -3.30 -8.64
CA SER A 706 1.57 -4.40 -9.39
C SER A 706 2.83 -3.96 -10.13
N ARG A 707 3.14 -2.67 -10.10
CA ARG A 707 4.23 -2.04 -10.82
C ARG A 707 5.32 -1.58 -9.84
N GLY A 708 5.05 -0.49 -9.14
CA GLY A 708 6.03 0.20 -8.31
C GLY A 708 6.16 -0.37 -6.90
N LEU A 709 6.65 0.47 -5.99
CA LEU A 709 6.61 0.21 -4.55
C LEU A 709 5.20 0.48 -4.02
N ALA A 710 4.88 -0.15 -2.89
CA ALA A 710 3.62 0.05 -2.18
C ALA A 710 3.33 1.52 -1.93
N ASN A 711 2.12 1.95 -2.32
CA ASN A 711 1.61 3.25 -1.97
C ASN A 711 0.89 3.18 -0.62
N THR A 712 1.66 3.34 0.46
CA THR A 712 1.20 3.11 1.84
C THR A 712 0.07 4.03 2.29
N ASP A 713 -0.15 5.18 1.63
CA ASP A 713 -1.31 6.06 1.86
C ASP A 713 -2.63 5.46 1.36
N TYR A 714 -2.55 4.54 0.41
CA TYR A 714 -3.67 3.76 -0.11
C TYR A 714 -3.54 2.29 0.29
N SER A 715 -2.94 2.03 1.46
CA SER A 715 -2.97 0.70 2.07
C SER A 715 -4.37 0.34 2.55
N LEU A 716 -4.63 -0.97 2.58
CA LEU A 716 -5.87 -1.55 3.10
C LEU A 716 -6.09 -1.20 4.58
N PHE A 717 -5.00 -0.97 5.34
CA PHE A 717 -5.06 -0.45 6.71
C PHE A 717 -5.85 0.86 6.80
N TRP A 718 -5.64 1.80 5.87
CA TRP A 718 -6.37 3.07 5.90
C TRP A 718 -7.83 2.88 5.49
N SER A 719 -8.09 2.22 4.36
CA SER A 719 -9.45 2.14 3.80
C SER A 719 -10.37 1.22 4.59
N ALA A 720 -9.89 0.05 5.02
CA ALA A 720 -10.72 -0.98 5.64
C ALA A 720 -10.71 -0.98 7.18
N ILE A 721 -9.70 -0.37 7.82
CA ILE A 721 -9.58 -0.35 9.29
C ILE A 721 -9.77 1.06 9.82
N VAL A 722 -8.86 1.99 9.53
CA VAL A 722 -8.89 3.32 10.14
C VAL A 722 -10.15 4.10 9.73
N ASN A 723 -10.53 4.11 8.45
CA ASN A 723 -11.69 4.88 8.00
C ASN A 723 -13.04 4.30 8.47
N GLU A 724 -13.09 3.01 8.80
CA GLU A 724 -14.32 2.34 9.27
C GLU A 724 -14.47 2.37 10.80
N ASP A 725 -13.38 2.58 11.56
CA ASP A 725 -13.43 2.77 13.01
C ASP A 725 -13.24 4.25 13.39
N THR A 726 -14.34 4.89 13.81
CA THR A 726 -14.36 6.32 14.17
C THR A 726 -13.46 6.66 15.36
N THR A 727 -13.30 5.76 16.32
CA THR A 727 -12.51 6.00 17.54
C THR A 727 -11.03 5.95 17.20
N LEU A 728 -10.62 4.92 16.46
CA LEU A 728 -9.25 4.78 15.98
C LEU A 728 -8.86 5.99 15.13
N LYS A 729 -9.73 6.38 14.20
CA LYS A 729 -9.51 7.55 13.35
C LYS A 729 -9.32 8.83 14.17
N GLN A 730 -10.16 9.07 15.17
CA GLN A 730 -10.04 10.25 16.02
C GLN A 730 -8.74 10.29 16.82
N LEU A 731 -8.27 9.14 17.36
CA LEU A 731 -6.99 9.08 18.07
C LEU A 731 -5.82 9.41 17.13
N ILE A 732 -5.84 8.86 15.90
CA ILE A 732 -4.83 9.11 14.87
C ILE A 732 -4.84 10.57 14.41
N ASP A 733 -6.00 11.13 14.10
CA ASP A 733 -6.15 12.52 13.64
C ASP A 733 -5.66 13.54 14.72
N ASN A 734 -5.70 13.13 16.00
CA ASN A 734 -5.16 13.90 17.13
C ASN A 734 -3.66 13.65 17.42
N LEU A 735 -2.95 12.88 16.58
CA LEU A 735 -1.53 12.52 16.75
C LEU A 735 -1.22 11.74 18.04
N ARG A 736 -2.22 11.04 18.59
CA ARG A 736 -2.14 10.15 19.78
C ARG A 736 -1.83 8.72 19.36
N VAL A 737 -0.66 8.54 18.73
CA VAL A 737 -0.28 7.30 18.05
C VAL A 737 -0.18 6.11 19.01
N SER A 738 0.37 6.30 20.21
CA SER A 738 0.49 5.21 21.19
C SER A 738 -0.89 4.75 21.66
N GLU A 739 -1.77 5.68 22.02
CA GLU A 739 -3.13 5.33 22.47
C GLU A 739 -4.00 4.77 21.33
N ALA A 740 -3.77 5.24 20.10
CA ALA A 740 -4.37 4.65 18.91
C ALA A 740 -3.93 3.20 18.71
N TYR A 741 -2.65 2.89 18.95
CA TYR A 741 -2.13 1.54 18.87
C TYR A 741 -2.71 0.64 19.97
N ASP A 742 -2.80 1.13 21.22
CA ASP A 742 -3.43 0.40 22.33
C ASP A 742 -4.89 0.03 22.01
N TYR A 743 -5.66 0.98 21.47
CA TYR A 743 -7.03 0.72 21.01
C TYR A 743 -7.05 -0.27 19.84
N PHE A 744 -6.14 -0.11 18.88
CA PHE A 744 -6.03 -1.02 17.75
C PHE A 744 -5.76 -2.46 18.21
N HIS A 745 -4.83 -2.66 19.14
CA HIS A 745 -4.47 -3.97 19.67
C HIS A 745 -5.58 -4.61 20.53
N ASN A 746 -6.11 -3.87 21.51
CA ASN A 746 -7.03 -4.42 22.51
C ASN A 746 -8.49 -4.49 22.04
N ASP A 747 -8.90 -3.59 21.13
CA ASP A 747 -10.29 -3.48 20.68
C ASP A 747 -10.50 -3.87 19.22
N VAL A 748 -9.65 -3.40 18.31
CA VAL A 748 -9.86 -3.62 16.86
C VAL A 748 -9.44 -5.02 16.46
N LEU A 749 -8.24 -5.47 16.84
CA LEU A 749 -7.73 -6.80 16.48
C LEU A 749 -8.48 -7.94 17.18
N THR A 750 -9.07 -7.68 18.34
CA THR A 750 -9.89 -8.66 19.07
C THR A 750 -11.26 -8.89 18.42
N LYS A 751 -11.81 -7.88 17.74
CA LYS A 751 -13.03 -7.99 16.94
C LYS A 751 -12.68 -8.52 15.56
N ARG A 752 -13.21 -9.68 15.12
CA ARG A 752 -12.92 -10.22 13.77
C ARG A 752 -13.46 -9.37 12.61
N ASP A 753 -14.16 -8.27 12.91
CA ASP A 753 -14.70 -7.31 11.94
C ASP A 753 -13.61 -6.70 11.04
N PHE A 754 -12.38 -6.51 11.51
CA PHE A 754 -11.30 -5.93 10.67
C PHE A 754 -10.98 -6.81 9.45
N ILE A 755 -11.02 -8.15 9.61
CA ILE A 755 -10.79 -9.12 8.54
C ILE A 755 -11.94 -9.06 7.54
N VAL A 756 -13.18 -9.02 8.05
CA VAL A 756 -14.41 -8.90 7.25
C VAL A 756 -14.35 -7.63 6.40
N ASN A 757 -14.04 -6.47 7.00
CA ASN A 757 -13.92 -5.21 6.29
C ASN A 757 -12.82 -5.24 5.23
N SER A 758 -11.65 -5.81 5.54
CA SER A 758 -10.54 -5.95 4.61
C SER A 758 -10.90 -6.81 3.39
N VAL A 759 -11.57 -7.94 3.61
CA VAL A 759 -12.02 -8.81 2.51
C VAL A 759 -13.11 -8.14 1.67
N ILE A 760 -14.07 -7.44 2.30
CA ILE A 760 -15.11 -6.70 1.59
C ILE A 760 -14.49 -5.61 0.70
N GLU A 761 -13.52 -4.87 1.19
CA GLU A 761 -12.85 -3.82 0.41
C GLU A 761 -12.12 -4.42 -0.80
N LEU A 762 -11.42 -5.54 -0.63
CA LEU A 762 -10.78 -6.25 -1.74
C LEU A 762 -11.79 -6.83 -2.75
N ILE A 763 -12.97 -7.27 -2.29
CA ILE A 763 -14.08 -7.69 -3.16
C ILE A 763 -14.58 -6.51 -3.99
N ASN A 764 -14.80 -5.35 -3.37
CA ASN A 764 -15.24 -4.12 -4.05
C ASN A 764 -14.23 -3.69 -5.14
N HIS A 765 -12.95 -3.91 -4.90
CA HIS A 765 -11.86 -3.69 -5.84
C HIS A 765 -11.61 -4.85 -6.84
N GLN A 766 -12.45 -5.88 -6.85
CA GLN A 766 -12.39 -7.04 -7.75
C GLN A 766 -11.09 -7.86 -7.68
N GLN A 767 -10.48 -7.98 -6.50
CA GLN A 767 -9.20 -8.65 -6.29
C GLN A 767 -9.35 -10.16 -5.96
N GLY A 768 -10.20 -10.86 -6.72
CA GLY A 768 -10.56 -12.26 -6.48
C GLY A 768 -9.35 -13.22 -6.35
N PRO A 769 -8.41 -13.25 -7.31
CA PRO A 769 -7.27 -14.17 -7.25
C PRO A 769 -6.36 -13.93 -6.05
N TYR A 770 -6.19 -12.66 -5.66
CA TYR A 770 -5.40 -12.28 -4.49
C TYR A 770 -6.08 -12.74 -3.19
N LEU A 771 -7.39 -12.51 -3.07
CA LEU A 771 -8.21 -13.00 -1.96
C LEU A 771 -8.13 -14.51 -1.79
N ASN A 772 -8.22 -15.26 -2.90
CA ASN A 772 -8.15 -16.72 -2.86
C ASN A 772 -6.79 -17.22 -2.39
N LYS A 773 -5.70 -16.55 -2.80
CA LYS A 773 -4.34 -16.94 -2.44
C LYS A 773 -4.02 -16.64 -0.97
N PHE A 774 -4.43 -15.49 -0.45
CA PHE A 774 -3.92 -14.99 0.85
C PHE A 774 -4.96 -14.90 1.97
N PHE A 775 -6.25 -14.75 1.68
CA PHE A 775 -7.28 -14.48 2.70
C PHE A 775 -8.21 -15.68 2.97
N VAL A 776 -8.49 -16.54 1.97
CA VAL A 776 -9.44 -17.66 2.16
C VAL A 776 -9.05 -18.60 3.30
N THR A 777 -7.76 -18.86 3.49
CA THR A 777 -7.25 -19.72 4.58
C THR A 777 -7.32 -19.06 5.95
N GLN A 778 -7.47 -17.73 6.01
CA GLN A 778 -7.52 -16.93 7.23
C GLN A 778 -8.97 -16.74 7.75
N LEU A 779 -9.95 -16.99 6.89
CA LEU A 779 -11.37 -16.88 7.21
C LEU A 779 -11.86 -18.11 7.98
N ASN A 780 -12.54 -17.86 9.09
CA ASN A 780 -13.18 -18.88 9.93
C ASN A 780 -14.45 -19.38 9.26
N GLN A 781 -14.38 -20.57 8.66
CA GLN A 781 -15.52 -21.20 7.97
C GLN A 781 -16.68 -21.59 8.90
N ASN A 782 -16.52 -21.49 10.23
CA ASN A 782 -17.61 -21.66 11.18
C ASN A 782 -18.39 -20.37 11.45
N ASP A 783 -17.81 -19.20 11.14
CA ASP A 783 -18.51 -17.92 11.22
C ASP A 783 -19.35 -17.72 9.95
N VAL A 784 -20.60 -17.28 10.12
CA VAL A 784 -21.58 -17.17 9.02
C VAL A 784 -21.21 -16.07 8.03
N ASN A 785 -20.72 -14.93 8.52
CA ASN A 785 -20.35 -13.80 7.66
C ASN A 785 -19.05 -14.12 6.90
N GLU A 786 -18.07 -14.73 7.56
CA GLU A 786 -16.82 -15.13 6.92
C GLU A 786 -17.05 -16.26 5.90
N LEU A 787 -17.89 -17.25 6.21
CA LEU A 787 -18.27 -18.30 5.26
C LEU A 787 -19.01 -17.72 4.04
N PHE A 788 -19.86 -16.71 4.25
CA PHE A 788 -20.51 -15.98 3.17
C PHE A 788 -19.46 -15.34 2.24
N LEU A 789 -18.47 -14.66 2.81
CA LEU A 789 -17.37 -14.05 2.04
C LEU A 789 -16.54 -15.09 1.28
N VAL A 790 -16.24 -16.25 1.88
CA VAL A 790 -15.56 -17.38 1.18
C VAL A 790 -16.34 -17.78 -0.07
N GLY A 791 -17.67 -17.91 0.04
CA GLY A 791 -18.52 -18.22 -1.11
C GLY A 791 -18.45 -17.14 -2.19
N ILE A 792 -18.48 -15.86 -1.82
CA ILE A 792 -18.34 -14.75 -2.77
C ILE A 792 -16.95 -14.74 -3.43
N ILE A 793 -15.89 -15.06 -2.70
CA ILE A 793 -14.54 -15.18 -3.27
C ILE A 793 -14.50 -16.29 -4.32
N HIS A 794 -15.11 -17.45 -4.07
CA HIS A 794 -15.23 -18.51 -5.07
C HIS A 794 -16.03 -18.09 -6.31
N LEU A 795 -17.09 -17.29 -6.14
CA LEU A 795 -17.86 -16.74 -7.26
C LEU A 795 -17.00 -15.82 -8.14
N ILE A 796 -16.25 -14.90 -7.52
CA ILE A 796 -15.40 -13.93 -8.25
C ILE A 796 -14.26 -14.64 -8.98
N ASN A 797 -13.70 -15.70 -8.40
CA ASN A 797 -12.66 -16.54 -9.03
C ASN A 797 -13.21 -17.56 -10.05
N HIS A 798 -14.52 -17.62 -10.22
CA HIS A 798 -15.21 -18.53 -11.13
C HIS A 798 -15.10 -20.02 -10.74
N ASP A 799 -14.88 -20.32 -9.46
CA ASP A 799 -14.85 -21.69 -8.91
C ASP A 799 -16.27 -22.20 -8.64
N ALA A 800 -16.99 -22.56 -9.70
CA ALA A 800 -18.41 -22.89 -9.64
C ALA A 800 -18.75 -24.01 -8.62
N SER A 801 -17.91 -25.05 -8.51
CA SER A 801 -18.15 -26.16 -7.57
C SER A 801 -18.06 -25.71 -6.11
N LEU A 802 -17.01 -24.97 -5.75
CA LEU A 802 -16.79 -24.49 -4.39
C LEU A 802 -17.84 -23.45 -4.00
N PHE A 803 -18.24 -22.60 -4.94
CA PHE A 803 -19.37 -21.68 -4.76
C PHE A 803 -20.67 -22.43 -4.43
N PHE A 804 -20.99 -23.48 -5.18
CA PHE A 804 -22.17 -24.31 -4.92
C PHE A 804 -22.09 -25.00 -3.55
N ASP A 805 -20.97 -25.67 -3.25
CA ASP A 805 -20.79 -26.45 -2.03
C ASP A 805 -20.86 -25.57 -0.77
N THR A 806 -20.42 -24.32 -0.85
CA THR A 806 -20.48 -23.35 0.26
C THR A 806 -21.92 -22.93 0.57
N PHE A 807 -22.71 -22.62 -0.47
CA PHE A 807 -24.03 -22.00 -0.32
C PHE A 807 -25.22 -22.97 -0.33
N VAL A 808 -25.02 -24.25 -0.66
CA VAL A 808 -26.12 -25.23 -0.80
C VAL A 808 -26.94 -25.43 0.48
N GLN A 809 -26.37 -25.21 1.67
CA GLN A 809 -27.02 -25.39 2.97
C GLN A 809 -27.59 -24.06 3.50
N PHE A 810 -28.89 -23.80 3.27
CA PHE A 810 -29.55 -22.56 3.71
C PHE A 810 -29.47 -22.34 5.23
N GLU A 811 -29.55 -23.41 6.02
CA GLU A 811 -29.58 -23.34 7.48
C GLU A 811 -28.33 -22.64 8.06
N LYS A 812 -27.20 -22.67 7.36
CA LYS A 812 -25.97 -21.98 7.77
C LYS A 812 -26.07 -20.46 7.68
N PHE A 813 -26.93 -19.94 6.82
CA PHE A 813 -27.04 -18.50 6.51
C PHE A 813 -28.32 -17.86 7.04
N GLU A 814 -29.16 -18.59 7.78
CA GLU A 814 -30.40 -18.06 8.37
C GLU A 814 -30.17 -16.83 9.26
N ASN A 815 -29.00 -16.75 9.91
CA ASN A 815 -28.61 -15.67 10.83
C ASN A 815 -27.51 -14.76 10.26
N LEU A 816 -27.45 -14.58 8.93
CA LEU A 816 -26.48 -13.69 8.30
C LEU A 816 -26.63 -12.24 8.82
N ASP A 817 -25.55 -11.64 9.32
CA ASP A 817 -25.57 -10.27 9.79
C ASP A 817 -25.31 -9.28 8.64
N VAL A 818 -26.40 -8.83 8.02
CA VAL A 818 -26.36 -7.89 6.90
C VAL A 818 -25.80 -6.52 7.30
N ALA A 819 -25.82 -6.16 8.60
CA ALA A 819 -25.26 -4.90 9.06
C ALA A 819 -23.72 -4.90 8.94
N ASN A 820 -23.08 -6.02 9.28
CA ASN A 820 -21.64 -6.22 9.12
C ASN A 820 -21.21 -6.33 7.66
N LEU A 821 -22.13 -6.69 6.75
CA LEU A 821 -21.88 -6.76 5.31
C LEU A 821 -22.29 -5.50 4.53
N LYS A 822 -22.63 -4.40 5.23
CA LYS A 822 -23.15 -3.16 4.61
C LYS A 822 -22.26 -2.59 3.50
N LEU A 823 -20.94 -2.81 3.59
CA LEU A 823 -19.94 -2.25 2.68
C LEU A 823 -19.88 -2.98 1.32
N LEU A 824 -20.43 -4.20 1.22
CA LEU A 824 -20.55 -4.95 -0.06
C LEU A 824 -21.58 -4.33 -1.01
N LYS A 825 -22.34 -3.31 -0.57
CA LYS A 825 -23.40 -2.66 -1.36
C LYS A 825 -22.89 -1.86 -2.57
N GLN A 826 -21.58 -1.76 -2.77
CA GLN A 826 -21.00 -1.09 -3.93
C GLN A 826 -21.23 -1.89 -5.24
N ASP A 827 -21.37 -3.21 -5.15
CA ASP A 827 -21.84 -4.05 -6.26
C ASP A 827 -23.38 -4.11 -6.25
N GLU A 828 -24.02 -3.72 -7.35
CA GLU A 828 -25.49 -3.69 -7.43
C GLU A 828 -26.15 -5.07 -7.28
N ASN A 829 -25.50 -6.13 -7.76
CA ASN A 829 -26.03 -7.50 -7.68
C ASN A 829 -25.93 -8.05 -6.26
N LEU A 830 -24.77 -7.86 -5.60
CA LEU A 830 -24.60 -8.24 -4.19
C LEU A 830 -25.51 -7.41 -3.29
N ARG A 831 -25.66 -6.12 -3.56
CA ARG A 831 -26.62 -5.25 -2.86
C ARG A 831 -28.05 -5.77 -3.00
N HIS A 832 -28.46 -6.17 -4.19
CA HIS A 832 -29.80 -6.71 -4.42
C HIS A 832 -30.00 -8.00 -3.62
N PHE A 833 -29.06 -8.94 -3.71
CA PHE A 833 -29.11 -10.19 -2.97
C PHE A 833 -29.16 -9.99 -1.45
N LEU A 834 -28.27 -9.16 -0.90
CA LEU A 834 -28.23 -8.86 0.53
C LEU A 834 -29.51 -8.15 1.01
N SER A 835 -30.18 -7.40 0.14
CA SER A 835 -31.42 -6.71 0.51
C SER A 835 -32.57 -7.66 0.85
N CYS A 836 -32.56 -8.88 0.29
CA CYS A 836 -33.54 -9.93 0.60
C CYS A 836 -33.44 -10.40 2.07
N PHE A 837 -32.27 -10.25 2.70
CA PHE A 837 -32.06 -10.62 4.09
C PHE A 837 -32.65 -9.63 5.11
N TYR A 838 -32.95 -8.38 4.69
CA TYR A 838 -33.62 -7.42 5.58
C TYR A 838 -35.05 -7.83 5.95
N THR A 839 -35.70 -8.62 5.10
CA THR A 839 -37.07 -9.11 5.30
C THR A 839 -37.13 -10.59 5.71
N LEU A 840 -35.99 -11.21 6.03
CA LEU A 840 -35.80 -12.66 6.22
C LEU A 840 -36.23 -13.46 4.97
N PRO A 841 -35.28 -13.92 4.13
CA PRO A 841 -35.62 -14.51 2.85
C PRO A 841 -36.20 -15.91 3.04
N THR A 842 -37.19 -16.27 2.23
CA THR A 842 -37.62 -17.67 2.16
C THR A 842 -36.51 -18.52 1.52
N ARG A 843 -36.50 -19.84 1.80
CA ARG A 843 -35.56 -20.79 1.16
C ARG A 843 -35.57 -20.69 -0.36
N GLY A 844 -36.75 -20.47 -0.95
CA GLY A 844 -36.90 -20.27 -2.40
C GLY A 844 -36.21 -19.00 -2.88
N GLU A 845 -36.43 -17.87 -2.22
CA GLU A 845 -35.83 -16.57 -2.57
C GLU A 845 -34.31 -16.57 -2.40
N TYR A 846 -33.80 -17.24 -1.36
CA TYR A 846 -32.36 -17.41 -1.14
C TYR A 846 -31.68 -18.13 -2.31
N TYR A 847 -32.17 -19.33 -2.67
CA TYR A 847 -31.55 -20.10 -3.75
C TYR A 847 -31.73 -19.41 -5.10
N HIS A 848 -32.86 -18.75 -5.35
CA HIS A 848 -33.04 -17.99 -6.58
C HIS A 848 -32.05 -16.82 -6.66
N GLY A 849 -31.86 -16.06 -5.58
CA GLY A 849 -30.88 -14.98 -5.53
C GLY A 849 -29.45 -15.47 -5.79
N LEU A 850 -29.07 -16.67 -5.35
CA LEU A 850 -27.77 -17.27 -5.67
C LEU A 850 -27.64 -17.65 -7.16
N SER A 851 -28.74 -18.09 -7.79
CA SER A 851 -28.79 -18.30 -9.24
C SER A 851 -28.55 -16.98 -9.98
N GLU A 852 -29.21 -15.90 -9.56
CA GLU A 852 -29.03 -14.57 -10.14
C GLU A 852 -27.60 -14.05 -9.98
N LEU A 853 -26.97 -14.26 -8.81
CA LEU A 853 -25.55 -13.91 -8.57
C LEU A 853 -24.59 -14.69 -9.48
N ALA A 854 -24.81 -16.00 -9.67
CA ALA A 854 -24.01 -16.79 -10.61
C ALA A 854 -24.14 -16.25 -12.04
N MET A 855 -25.34 -15.87 -12.45
CA MET A 855 -25.62 -15.36 -13.79
C MET A 855 -25.15 -13.92 -14.01
N SER A 856 -25.15 -13.07 -12.98
CA SER A 856 -24.56 -11.74 -13.07
C SER A 856 -23.06 -11.82 -13.35
N GLN A 857 -22.36 -12.81 -12.79
CA GLN A 857 -20.95 -13.05 -13.07
C GLN A 857 -20.71 -13.56 -14.49
N VAL A 858 -21.63 -14.36 -15.04
CA VAL A 858 -21.59 -14.78 -16.45
C VAL A 858 -21.79 -13.58 -17.39
N ALA A 859 -22.64 -12.62 -17.01
CA ALA A 859 -22.96 -11.46 -17.82
C ALA A 859 -21.86 -10.37 -17.79
N SER A 860 -21.09 -10.26 -16.70
CA SER A 860 -20.10 -9.20 -16.50
C SER A 860 -18.75 -9.45 -17.20
N GLY A 861 -18.42 -10.69 -17.58
CA GLY A 861 -17.07 -11.08 -18.00
C GLY A 861 -16.91 -11.66 -19.41
N LYS A 862 -15.69 -11.53 -19.98
CA LYS A 862 -15.22 -12.34 -21.13
C LYS A 862 -14.79 -13.73 -20.65
N LEU A 863 -15.74 -14.50 -20.13
CA LEU A 863 -15.51 -15.87 -19.67
C LEU A 863 -15.30 -16.83 -20.84
N GLY A 864 -14.41 -17.81 -20.64
CA GLY A 864 -14.31 -18.97 -21.54
C GLY A 864 -15.58 -19.82 -21.50
N ASP A 865 -15.88 -20.52 -22.59
CA ASP A 865 -17.13 -21.27 -22.73
C ASP A 865 -17.31 -22.36 -21.66
N VAL A 866 -16.23 -22.99 -21.21
CA VAL A 866 -16.25 -24.01 -20.15
C VAL A 866 -16.71 -23.42 -18.82
N THR A 867 -16.09 -22.32 -18.38
CA THR A 867 -16.42 -21.66 -17.11
C THR A 867 -17.84 -21.08 -17.13
N ARG A 868 -18.26 -20.52 -18.28
CA ARG A 868 -19.64 -20.08 -18.49
C ARG A 868 -20.63 -21.24 -18.28
N THR A 869 -20.34 -22.40 -18.88
CA THR A 869 -21.19 -23.59 -18.77
C THR A 869 -21.28 -24.06 -17.31
N GLN A 870 -20.15 -24.16 -16.61
CA GLN A 870 -20.10 -24.59 -15.21
C GLN A 870 -20.88 -23.67 -14.26
N LEU A 871 -20.74 -22.34 -14.39
CA LEU A 871 -21.50 -21.39 -13.58
C LEU A 871 -23.00 -21.47 -13.89
N THR A 872 -23.36 -21.66 -15.16
CA THR A 872 -24.76 -21.81 -15.58
C THR A 872 -25.38 -23.12 -15.07
N GLU A 873 -24.61 -24.21 -15.03
CA GLU A 873 -25.01 -25.48 -14.40
C GLU A 873 -25.29 -25.31 -12.90
N VAL A 874 -24.46 -24.52 -12.21
CA VAL A 874 -24.64 -24.23 -10.79
C VAL A 874 -25.86 -23.33 -10.55
N ALA A 875 -26.06 -22.29 -11.35
CA ALA A 875 -27.27 -21.46 -11.33
C ALA A 875 -28.54 -22.31 -11.50
N LEU A 876 -28.53 -23.23 -12.47
CA LEU A 876 -29.63 -24.18 -12.71
C LEU A 876 -29.87 -25.10 -11.49
N LYS A 877 -28.83 -25.56 -10.82
CA LYS A 877 -28.97 -26.37 -9.59
C LYS A 877 -29.64 -25.56 -8.47
N PHE A 878 -29.26 -24.30 -8.29
CA PHE A 878 -29.88 -23.43 -7.30
C PHE A 878 -31.36 -23.15 -7.61
N ASP A 879 -31.72 -22.85 -8.85
CA ASP A 879 -33.14 -22.65 -9.20
C ASP A 879 -33.99 -23.92 -9.02
N LYS A 880 -33.43 -25.11 -9.27
CA LYS A 880 -34.10 -26.38 -8.95
C LYS A 880 -34.34 -26.53 -7.44
N LEU A 881 -33.39 -26.12 -6.60
CA LEU A 881 -33.56 -26.08 -5.14
C LEU A 881 -34.58 -25.02 -4.72
N ALA A 882 -34.60 -23.85 -5.38
CA ALA A 882 -35.59 -22.81 -5.14
C ALA A 882 -37.02 -23.33 -5.36
N ILE A 883 -37.26 -24.01 -6.49
CA ILE A 883 -38.55 -24.63 -6.82
C ILE A 883 -38.95 -25.69 -5.80
N ALA A 884 -38.02 -26.55 -5.39
CA ALA A 884 -38.30 -27.61 -4.41
C ALA A 884 -38.78 -27.05 -3.06
N ASN A 885 -38.39 -25.82 -2.73
CA ASN A 885 -38.71 -25.13 -1.49
C ASN A 885 -39.81 -24.04 -1.62
N ALA A 886 -40.31 -23.75 -2.82
CA ALA A 886 -41.30 -22.70 -3.08
C ALA A 886 -42.77 -23.20 -3.11
N LYS A 887 -43.06 -24.36 -2.49
CA LYS A 887 -44.32 -25.12 -2.67
C LYS A 887 -45.62 -24.38 -2.28
N ASP A 888 -45.53 -23.31 -1.49
CA ASP A 888 -46.69 -22.60 -0.95
C ASP A 888 -47.07 -21.31 -1.71
N GLU A 889 -46.32 -20.91 -2.75
CA GLU A 889 -46.58 -19.69 -3.54
C GLU A 889 -46.63 -19.94 -5.07
N PRO A 890 -47.78 -20.35 -5.63
CA PRO A 890 -47.89 -20.80 -7.03
C PRO A 890 -47.44 -19.78 -8.09
N SER A 891 -47.61 -18.48 -7.84
CA SER A 891 -47.23 -17.43 -8.78
C SER A 891 -45.72 -17.19 -8.86
N LYS A 892 -44.96 -17.40 -7.76
CA LYS A 892 -43.50 -17.32 -7.77
C LYS A 892 -42.87 -18.59 -8.37
N VAL A 893 -43.56 -19.72 -8.30
CA VAL A 893 -43.10 -20.99 -8.89
C VAL A 893 -43.04 -20.91 -10.42
N GLU A 894 -44.01 -20.25 -11.08
CA GLU A 894 -44.00 -20.11 -12.54
C GLU A 894 -42.79 -19.29 -13.04
N SER A 895 -42.44 -18.17 -12.37
CA SER A 895 -41.25 -17.38 -12.74
C SER A 895 -39.94 -18.14 -12.57
N LEU A 896 -39.83 -18.98 -11.53
CA LEU A 896 -38.65 -19.83 -11.33
C LEU A 896 -38.51 -20.88 -12.45
N TYR A 897 -39.62 -21.48 -12.91
CA TYR A 897 -39.58 -22.40 -14.05
C TYR A 897 -39.20 -21.70 -15.36
N LEU A 898 -39.56 -20.43 -15.55
CA LEU A 898 -39.10 -19.64 -16.70
C LEU A 898 -37.56 -19.46 -16.68
N ASN A 899 -36.99 -19.16 -15.52
CA ASN A 899 -35.54 -19.05 -15.36
C ASN A 899 -34.84 -20.40 -15.59
N VAL A 900 -35.36 -21.49 -15.01
CA VAL A 900 -34.86 -22.86 -15.28
C VAL A 900 -34.90 -23.18 -16.77
N PHE A 901 -35.95 -22.79 -17.49
CA PHE A 901 -36.04 -22.99 -18.93
C PHE A 901 -34.88 -22.28 -19.66
N ASP A 902 -34.65 -21.00 -19.35
CA ASP A 902 -33.61 -20.21 -20.02
C ASP A 902 -32.20 -20.75 -19.74
N LEU A 903 -31.91 -21.07 -18.48
CA LEU A 903 -30.62 -21.64 -18.06
C LEU A 903 -30.41 -23.02 -18.67
N ALA A 904 -31.36 -23.94 -18.52
CA ALA A 904 -31.25 -25.30 -19.04
C ALA A 904 -31.16 -25.33 -20.57
N LEU A 905 -31.91 -24.45 -21.25
CA LEU A 905 -31.80 -24.31 -22.70
C LEU A 905 -30.41 -23.85 -23.10
N SER A 906 -29.78 -22.94 -22.37
CA SER A 906 -28.45 -22.42 -22.71
C SER A 906 -27.33 -23.47 -22.66
N ILE A 907 -27.37 -24.39 -21.69
CA ILE A 907 -26.41 -25.50 -21.51
C ILE A 907 -26.87 -26.84 -22.12
N SER A 908 -28.00 -26.84 -22.83
CA SER A 908 -28.56 -28.03 -23.48
C SER A 908 -28.94 -29.17 -22.51
N ASP A 909 -29.34 -28.83 -21.27
CA ASP A 909 -30.00 -29.75 -20.32
C ASP A 909 -31.48 -29.89 -20.68
N TYR A 910 -31.74 -30.74 -21.67
CA TYR A 910 -33.06 -30.90 -22.26
C TYR A 910 -34.10 -31.57 -21.34
N ASP A 911 -33.67 -32.32 -20.34
CA ASP A 911 -34.58 -32.93 -19.37
C ASP A 911 -35.19 -31.85 -18.48
N SER A 912 -34.39 -30.90 -18.02
CA SER A 912 -34.83 -29.76 -17.21
C SER A 912 -35.70 -28.77 -18.00
N VAL A 913 -35.40 -28.55 -19.29
CA VAL A 913 -36.27 -27.80 -20.21
C VAL A 913 -37.65 -28.46 -20.31
N GLY A 914 -37.67 -29.78 -20.48
CA GLY A 914 -38.90 -30.55 -20.54
C GLY A 914 -39.72 -30.45 -19.25
N GLN A 915 -39.07 -30.44 -18.09
CA GLN A 915 -39.72 -30.24 -16.78
C GLN A 915 -40.30 -28.83 -16.66
N ALA A 916 -39.53 -27.79 -16.98
CA ALA A 916 -39.99 -26.41 -16.88
C ALA A 916 -41.24 -26.14 -17.74
N LEU A 917 -41.25 -26.64 -18.98
CA LEU A 917 -42.39 -26.50 -19.88
C LEU A 917 -43.68 -27.19 -19.37
N GLN A 918 -43.61 -28.15 -18.44
CA GLN A 918 -44.83 -28.78 -17.89
C GLN A 918 -45.56 -27.87 -16.91
N HIS A 919 -44.87 -26.88 -16.36
CA HIS A 919 -45.34 -26.05 -15.26
C HIS A 919 -45.68 -24.61 -15.67
N VAL A 920 -45.44 -24.23 -16.94
CA VAL A 920 -45.90 -22.95 -17.51
C VAL A 920 -47.40 -23.06 -17.80
N THR A 921 -48.18 -22.08 -17.36
CA THR A 921 -49.65 -22.07 -17.50
C THR A 921 -50.13 -21.13 -18.61
N SER A 922 -49.38 -20.08 -18.92
CA SER A 922 -49.71 -19.10 -19.96
C SER A 922 -49.48 -19.64 -21.37
N THR A 923 -50.55 -19.76 -22.16
CA THR A 923 -50.51 -20.31 -23.53
C THR A 923 -49.63 -19.49 -24.49
N THR A 924 -49.60 -18.17 -24.32
CA THR A 924 -48.79 -17.24 -25.14
C THR A 924 -47.31 -17.38 -24.82
N GLN A 925 -46.96 -17.56 -23.55
CA GLN A 925 -45.56 -17.79 -23.14
C GLN A 925 -45.07 -19.16 -23.60
N ILE A 926 -45.88 -20.22 -23.45
CA ILE A 926 -45.54 -21.57 -23.94
C ILE A 926 -45.17 -21.57 -25.42
N LYS A 927 -45.92 -20.83 -26.26
CA LYS A 927 -45.59 -20.70 -27.69
C LYS A 927 -44.18 -20.14 -27.90
N THR A 928 -43.85 -19.03 -27.25
CA THR A 928 -42.54 -18.37 -27.38
C THR A 928 -41.41 -19.28 -26.92
N LEU A 929 -41.58 -19.96 -25.77
CA LEU A 929 -40.57 -20.86 -25.22
C LEU A 929 -40.37 -22.10 -26.10
N LEU A 930 -41.45 -22.74 -26.55
CA LEU A 930 -41.36 -23.89 -27.45
C LEU A 930 -40.71 -23.53 -28.79
N THR A 931 -40.96 -22.32 -29.33
CA THR A 931 -40.26 -21.85 -30.53
C THR A 931 -38.76 -21.82 -30.32
N ARG A 932 -38.29 -21.14 -29.26
CA ARG A 932 -36.86 -21.05 -28.92
C ARG A 932 -36.23 -22.43 -28.70
N PHE A 933 -36.95 -23.33 -28.04
CA PHE A 933 -36.48 -24.69 -27.79
C PHE A 933 -36.35 -25.51 -29.09
N ILE A 934 -37.36 -25.48 -29.95
CA ILE A 934 -37.37 -26.22 -31.23
C ILE A 934 -36.27 -25.70 -32.16
N GLU A 935 -36.12 -24.38 -32.27
CA GLU A 935 -35.03 -23.76 -33.03
C GLU A 935 -33.66 -24.27 -32.54
N LYS A 936 -33.45 -24.31 -31.23
CA LYS A 936 -32.20 -24.83 -30.65
C LYS A 936 -32.00 -26.31 -30.94
N LEU A 937 -33.03 -27.15 -30.76
CA LEU A 937 -32.95 -28.59 -31.09
C LEU A 937 -32.64 -28.85 -32.56
N ILE A 938 -33.14 -28.04 -33.48
CA ILE A 938 -32.83 -28.13 -34.90
C ILE A 938 -31.36 -27.77 -35.13
N SER A 939 -30.90 -26.65 -34.56
CA SER A 939 -29.52 -26.17 -34.71
C SER A 939 -28.48 -27.19 -34.19
N GLU A 940 -28.77 -27.87 -33.08
CA GLU A 940 -27.90 -28.89 -32.48
C GLU A 940 -28.15 -30.31 -33.01
N SER A 941 -29.06 -30.49 -33.98
CA SER A 941 -29.45 -31.80 -34.52
C SER A 941 -29.99 -32.79 -33.47
N LYS A 942 -30.64 -32.29 -32.42
CA LYS A 942 -31.22 -33.04 -31.29
C LYS A 942 -32.75 -33.16 -31.34
N ILE A 943 -33.37 -32.79 -32.46
CA ILE A 943 -34.83 -32.80 -32.64
C ILE A 943 -35.52 -34.14 -32.34
N LYS A 944 -34.81 -35.26 -32.31
CA LYS A 944 -35.34 -36.57 -31.89
C LYS A 944 -35.91 -36.56 -30.46
N LEU A 945 -35.49 -35.62 -29.61
CA LEU A 945 -35.92 -35.54 -28.21
C LEU A 945 -37.41 -35.28 -28.02
N ILE A 946 -38.08 -34.61 -28.96
CA ILE A 946 -39.54 -34.39 -28.86
C ILE A 946 -40.36 -35.62 -29.29
N PHE A 947 -39.72 -36.64 -29.87
CA PHE A 947 -40.38 -37.85 -30.38
C PHE A 947 -40.43 -39.00 -29.36
N PRO A 948 -41.38 -39.94 -29.47
CA PRO A 948 -41.39 -41.18 -28.69
C PRO A 948 -40.08 -41.98 -28.84
N PRO A 949 -39.55 -42.62 -27.77
CA PRO A 949 -40.23 -42.99 -26.53
C PRO A 949 -40.08 -41.97 -25.37
N ASN A 950 -39.87 -40.68 -25.63
CA ASN A 950 -39.81 -39.68 -24.54
C ASN A 950 -41.11 -39.69 -23.69
N ASP A 951 -40.95 -39.80 -22.37
CA ASP A 951 -42.04 -39.87 -21.38
C ASP A 951 -42.66 -38.50 -21.06
N SER A 952 -42.07 -37.39 -21.52
CA SER A 952 -42.60 -36.04 -21.31
C SER A 952 -43.96 -35.85 -21.99
N LYS A 953 -44.99 -35.58 -21.19
CA LYS A 953 -46.37 -35.39 -21.68
C LYS A 953 -46.58 -34.05 -22.40
N VAL A 954 -45.68 -33.09 -22.23
CA VAL A 954 -45.82 -31.71 -22.74
C VAL A 954 -45.85 -31.65 -24.25
N TYR A 955 -44.94 -32.35 -24.93
CA TYR A 955 -44.81 -32.26 -26.38
C TYR A 955 -46.05 -32.81 -27.09
N ARG A 956 -46.63 -33.88 -26.53
CA ARG A 956 -47.91 -34.45 -27.01
C ARG A 956 -49.08 -33.52 -26.72
N ALA A 957 -49.15 -32.96 -25.50
CA ALA A 957 -50.19 -32.01 -25.13
C ALA A 957 -50.21 -30.76 -26.05
N HIS A 958 -49.04 -30.36 -26.55
CA HIS A 958 -48.86 -29.20 -27.43
C HIS A 958 -48.59 -29.58 -28.90
N PHE A 959 -49.01 -30.78 -29.35
CA PHE A 959 -48.72 -31.29 -30.70
C PHE A 959 -49.02 -30.30 -31.83
N LYS A 960 -50.21 -29.69 -31.81
CA LYS A 960 -50.65 -28.70 -32.82
C LYS A 960 -49.82 -27.41 -32.78
N LEU A 961 -49.36 -27.02 -31.60
CA LEU A 961 -48.55 -25.82 -31.43
C LEU A 961 -47.15 -26.05 -32.01
N ILE A 962 -46.52 -27.18 -31.69
CA ILE A 962 -45.23 -27.60 -32.26
C ILE A 962 -45.34 -27.72 -33.79
N ASP A 963 -46.43 -28.28 -34.31
CA ASP A 963 -46.70 -28.34 -35.76
C ASP A 963 -46.72 -26.94 -36.39
N SER A 964 -47.44 -26.00 -35.76
CA SER A 964 -47.52 -24.62 -36.25
C SER A 964 -46.17 -23.89 -36.21
N ILE A 965 -45.34 -24.16 -35.20
CA ILE A 965 -44.00 -23.59 -35.05
C ILE A 965 -43.09 -24.13 -36.15
N LEU A 966 -43.04 -25.46 -36.33
CA LEU A 966 -42.24 -26.11 -37.38
C LEU A 966 -42.65 -25.64 -38.78
N LEU A 967 -43.95 -25.49 -39.03
CA LEU A 967 -44.46 -24.95 -40.29
C LEU A 967 -44.04 -23.49 -40.50
N GLN A 968 -44.16 -22.65 -39.46
CA GLN A 968 -43.74 -21.25 -39.53
C GLN A 968 -42.24 -21.13 -39.78
N LEU A 969 -41.41 -21.88 -39.05
CA LEU A 969 -39.95 -21.93 -39.23
C LEU A 969 -39.57 -22.43 -40.63
N ALA A 970 -40.26 -23.47 -41.12
CA ALA A 970 -40.03 -23.99 -42.45
C ALA A 970 -40.31 -22.93 -43.51
N ASN A 971 -41.41 -22.20 -43.40
CA ASN A 971 -41.80 -21.14 -44.34
C ASN A 971 -40.89 -19.91 -44.25
N SER A 972 -40.41 -19.53 -43.06
CA SER A 972 -39.56 -18.33 -42.88
C SER A 972 -38.07 -18.57 -43.17
N THR A 973 -37.61 -19.83 -43.17
CA THR A 973 -36.21 -20.19 -43.48
C THR A 973 -35.96 -20.11 -44.98
N PRO A 974 -34.77 -19.66 -45.45
CA PRO A 974 -34.41 -19.72 -46.86
C PRO A 974 -34.57 -21.13 -47.44
N LEU A 975 -34.97 -21.21 -48.71
CA LEU A 975 -35.46 -22.44 -49.32
C LEU A 975 -34.57 -23.66 -49.07
N LEU A 976 -33.28 -23.63 -49.42
CA LEU A 976 -32.41 -24.80 -49.30
C LEU A 976 -32.29 -25.35 -47.84
N PRO A 977 -31.97 -24.52 -46.82
CA PRO A 977 -31.99 -24.98 -45.43
C PRO A 977 -33.38 -25.38 -44.90
N SER A 978 -34.47 -24.82 -45.44
CA SER A 978 -35.84 -25.16 -45.02
C SER A 978 -36.21 -26.63 -45.27
N LEU A 979 -35.56 -27.28 -46.24
CA LEU A 979 -35.71 -28.71 -46.55
C LEU A 979 -35.71 -29.58 -45.29
N LYS A 980 -34.70 -29.37 -44.43
CA LYS A 980 -34.51 -30.19 -43.24
C LYS A 980 -35.67 -29.99 -42.26
N ILE A 981 -36.19 -28.77 -42.17
CA ILE A 981 -37.31 -28.41 -41.30
C ILE A 981 -38.62 -29.01 -41.82
N TYR A 982 -38.88 -29.02 -43.14
CA TYR A 982 -40.04 -29.72 -43.71
C TYR A 982 -39.97 -31.24 -43.52
N GLN A 983 -38.78 -31.84 -43.61
CA GLN A 983 -38.60 -33.26 -43.27
C GLN A 983 -38.88 -33.54 -41.79
N ILE A 984 -38.47 -32.64 -40.90
CA ILE A 984 -38.79 -32.70 -39.47
C ILE A 984 -40.30 -32.55 -39.23
N LEU A 985 -40.95 -31.59 -39.91
CA LEU A 985 -42.40 -31.35 -39.84
C LEU A 985 -43.19 -32.58 -40.30
N SER A 986 -42.80 -33.17 -41.44
CA SER A 986 -43.37 -34.42 -41.96
C SER A 986 -43.23 -35.55 -40.93
N SER A 987 -42.02 -35.72 -40.38
CA SER A 987 -41.79 -36.71 -39.33
C SER A 987 -42.62 -36.42 -38.07
N TRP A 988 -42.76 -35.16 -37.67
CA TRP A 988 -43.55 -34.74 -36.51
C TRP A 988 -45.01 -35.11 -36.67
N ARG A 989 -45.60 -34.84 -37.84
CA ARG A 989 -46.98 -35.23 -38.15
C ARG A 989 -47.16 -36.75 -38.12
N LEU A 990 -46.17 -37.48 -38.65
CA LEU A 990 -46.21 -38.95 -38.73
C LEU A 990 -45.99 -39.65 -37.38
N PHE A 991 -45.17 -39.10 -36.48
CA PHE A 991 -44.73 -39.82 -35.28
C PHE A 991 -44.92 -39.06 -33.95
N GLY A 992 -45.12 -37.74 -33.97
CA GLY A 992 -45.15 -36.89 -32.77
C GLY A 992 -46.38 -37.13 -31.88
N CYS A 993 -47.49 -37.61 -32.44
CA CYS A 993 -48.71 -37.94 -31.70
C CYS A 993 -48.81 -39.41 -31.24
N CYS A 994 -47.85 -40.26 -31.61
CA CYS A 994 -47.91 -41.70 -31.40
C CYS A 994 -47.47 -42.14 -29.99
N MET A 995 -48.08 -43.20 -29.45
CA MET A 995 -47.75 -43.74 -28.11
C MET A 995 -46.66 -44.81 -28.16
N THR A 996 -46.51 -45.51 -29.29
CA THR A 996 -45.50 -46.56 -29.52
C THR A 996 -44.88 -46.40 -30.91
N LYS A 997 -43.69 -46.97 -31.14
CA LYS A 997 -43.00 -46.95 -32.45
C LYS A 997 -43.78 -47.64 -33.59
N GLN A 998 -44.87 -48.35 -33.27
CA GLN A 998 -45.64 -49.17 -34.21
C GLN A 998 -46.92 -48.48 -34.71
N GLN A 999 -47.26 -47.30 -34.19
CA GLN A 999 -48.41 -46.51 -34.64
C GLN A 999 -47.93 -45.38 -35.55
N LEU A 1000 -48.60 -45.21 -36.70
CA LEU A 1000 -48.44 -44.05 -37.58
C LEU A 1000 -49.51 -43.02 -37.21
N GLY A 1001 -49.10 -41.75 -37.17
CA GLY A 1001 -49.92 -40.60 -36.83
C GLY A 1001 -50.61 -40.03 -38.06
N ASP A 1002 -50.46 -38.73 -38.28
CA ASP A 1002 -51.06 -38.04 -39.43
C ASP A 1002 -50.24 -38.26 -40.71
N GLN A 1003 -50.48 -39.41 -41.36
CA GLN A 1003 -49.88 -39.78 -42.65
C GLN A 1003 -50.23 -38.77 -43.76
N ARG A 1004 -51.47 -38.25 -43.78
CA ARG A 1004 -51.88 -37.26 -44.79
C ARG A 1004 -51.14 -35.94 -44.55
N GLY A 1005 -51.10 -35.46 -43.32
CA GLY A 1005 -50.35 -34.24 -42.95
C GLY A 1005 -48.85 -34.35 -43.21
N SER A 1006 -48.24 -35.54 -43.06
CA SER A 1006 -46.83 -35.78 -43.42
C SER A 1006 -46.60 -35.56 -44.92
N CYS A 1007 -47.46 -36.13 -45.77
CA CYS A 1007 -47.46 -35.91 -47.20
C CYS A 1007 -47.61 -34.42 -47.55
N GLU A 1008 -48.51 -33.69 -46.86
CA GLU A 1008 -48.72 -32.25 -47.06
C GLU A 1008 -47.46 -31.43 -46.78
N ALA A 1009 -46.72 -31.77 -45.72
CA ALA A 1009 -45.51 -31.04 -45.33
C ALA A 1009 -44.40 -31.21 -46.38
N LEU A 1010 -44.15 -32.44 -46.85
CA LEU A 1010 -43.15 -32.69 -47.90
C LEU A 1010 -43.55 -32.04 -49.22
N TYR A 1011 -44.84 -32.14 -49.59
CA TYR A 1011 -45.33 -31.54 -50.83
C TYR A 1011 -45.25 -30.02 -50.80
N SER A 1012 -45.46 -29.40 -49.63
CA SER A 1012 -45.32 -27.94 -49.46
C SER A 1012 -43.90 -27.45 -49.78
N TYR A 1013 -42.87 -28.17 -49.35
CA TYR A 1013 -41.49 -27.86 -49.75
C TYR A 1013 -41.30 -27.97 -51.27
N ILE A 1014 -41.81 -29.04 -51.88
CA ILE A 1014 -41.69 -29.25 -53.33
C ILE A 1014 -42.32 -28.08 -54.11
N GLN A 1015 -43.49 -27.60 -53.69
CA GLN A 1015 -44.14 -26.46 -54.31
C GLN A 1015 -43.34 -25.18 -54.12
N ARG A 1016 -42.85 -24.94 -52.90
CA ARG A 1016 -41.98 -23.79 -52.61
C ARG A 1016 -40.69 -23.82 -53.42
N TYR A 1017 -40.10 -25.00 -53.57
CA TYR A 1017 -38.92 -25.25 -54.39
C TYR A 1017 -39.17 -24.96 -55.87
N LYS A 1018 -40.32 -25.38 -56.42
CA LYS A 1018 -40.74 -25.07 -57.79
C LYS A 1018 -40.94 -23.57 -58.03
N ASN A 1019 -41.41 -22.84 -57.01
CA ASN A 1019 -41.77 -21.43 -57.14
C ASN A 1019 -40.57 -20.49 -56.94
N GLU A 1020 -39.65 -20.80 -56.02
CA GLU A 1020 -38.56 -19.90 -55.62
C GLU A 1020 -37.24 -20.13 -56.36
N ILE A 1021 -37.03 -21.30 -56.99
CA ILE A 1021 -35.78 -21.59 -57.74
C ILE A 1021 -35.95 -21.41 -59.24
N THR A 1022 -35.05 -20.63 -59.84
CA THR A 1022 -34.94 -20.44 -61.30
C THR A 1022 -33.96 -21.40 -61.98
N THR A 1023 -33.00 -21.96 -61.23
CA THR A 1023 -31.98 -22.90 -61.74
C THR A 1023 -31.81 -24.07 -60.79
N ILE A 1024 -32.13 -25.28 -61.26
CA ILE A 1024 -32.23 -26.49 -60.44
C ILE A 1024 -30.93 -27.29 -60.56
N ASP A 1025 -30.21 -27.49 -59.46
CA ASP A 1025 -29.04 -28.37 -59.43
C ASP A 1025 -29.44 -29.86 -59.28
N LYS A 1026 -28.56 -30.76 -59.73
CA LYS A 1026 -28.84 -32.21 -59.77
C LYS A 1026 -29.07 -32.82 -58.39
N ALA A 1027 -28.35 -32.36 -57.36
CA ALA A 1027 -28.47 -32.91 -56.02
C ALA A 1027 -29.83 -32.59 -55.41
N SER A 1028 -30.33 -31.36 -55.62
CA SER A 1028 -31.68 -30.97 -55.19
C SER A 1028 -32.78 -31.70 -55.98
N LYS A 1029 -32.62 -31.96 -57.28
CA LYS A 1029 -33.57 -32.80 -58.05
C LYS A 1029 -33.74 -34.18 -57.44
N PHE A 1030 -32.62 -34.79 -57.05
CA PHE A 1030 -32.62 -36.10 -56.41
C PHE A 1030 -33.35 -36.07 -55.05
N GLN A 1031 -33.17 -35.02 -54.25
CA GLN A 1031 -33.88 -34.85 -52.98
C GLN A 1031 -35.39 -34.65 -53.16
N VAL A 1032 -35.82 -33.89 -54.18
CA VAL A 1032 -37.25 -33.73 -54.52
C VAL A 1032 -37.86 -35.06 -54.97
N LEU A 1033 -37.15 -35.85 -55.78
CA LEU A 1033 -37.58 -37.19 -56.18
C LEU A 1033 -37.71 -38.14 -54.99
N GLN A 1034 -36.79 -38.10 -54.03
CA GLN A 1034 -36.89 -38.87 -52.79
C GLN A 1034 -38.15 -38.51 -51.99
N MET A 1035 -38.53 -37.24 -51.93
CA MET A 1035 -39.76 -36.84 -51.24
C MET A 1035 -41.02 -37.34 -51.92
N TYR A 1036 -41.09 -37.27 -53.25
CA TYR A 1036 -42.23 -37.85 -53.96
C TYR A 1036 -42.38 -39.35 -53.70
N LEU A 1037 -41.26 -40.08 -53.63
CA LEU A 1037 -41.27 -41.49 -53.24
C LEU A 1037 -41.76 -41.70 -51.80
N LEU A 1038 -41.33 -40.86 -50.85
CA LEU A 1038 -41.82 -40.90 -49.47
C LEU A 1038 -43.33 -40.65 -49.41
N ILE A 1039 -43.83 -39.63 -50.11
CA ILE A 1039 -45.28 -39.33 -50.22
C ILE A 1039 -46.03 -40.52 -50.83
N LEU A 1040 -45.53 -41.13 -51.91
CA LEU A 1040 -46.17 -42.29 -52.53
C LEU A 1040 -46.19 -43.51 -51.61
N ASN A 1041 -45.12 -43.74 -50.85
CA ASN A 1041 -45.05 -44.84 -49.89
C ASN A 1041 -46.02 -44.64 -48.73
N GLU A 1042 -46.14 -43.41 -48.21
CA GLU A 1042 -47.14 -43.08 -47.18
C GLU A 1042 -48.57 -43.22 -47.71
N LEU A 1043 -48.88 -42.67 -48.88
CA LEU A 1043 -50.22 -42.80 -49.48
C LEU A 1043 -50.59 -44.25 -49.81
N LYS A 1044 -49.63 -45.09 -50.19
CA LYS A 1044 -49.87 -46.52 -50.43
C LYS A 1044 -50.02 -47.35 -49.15
N SER A 1045 -49.73 -46.79 -47.99
CA SER A 1045 -49.94 -47.47 -46.71
C SER A 1045 -51.38 -47.42 -46.20
N PHE A 1046 -52.27 -46.68 -46.89
CA PHE A 1046 -53.71 -46.74 -46.67
C PHE A 1046 -54.31 -47.97 -47.38
N ASP A 1047 -55.14 -48.72 -46.66
CA ASP A 1047 -55.74 -49.98 -47.15
C ASP A 1047 -56.67 -49.77 -48.36
N GLU A 1048 -57.33 -48.61 -48.45
CA GLU A 1048 -58.25 -48.28 -49.54
C GLU A 1048 -57.65 -47.26 -50.52
N VAL A 1049 -57.79 -47.54 -51.82
CA VAL A 1049 -57.28 -46.68 -52.91
C VAL A 1049 -57.95 -45.30 -52.91
N ASP A 1050 -59.24 -45.26 -52.55
CA ASP A 1050 -60.03 -44.02 -52.47
C ASP A 1050 -59.59 -43.09 -51.32
N ASP A 1051 -58.82 -43.61 -50.37
CA ASP A 1051 -58.27 -42.86 -49.24
C ASP A 1051 -56.85 -42.31 -49.47
N GLN A 1052 -56.26 -42.58 -50.64
CA GLN A 1052 -54.88 -42.17 -51.00
C GLN A 1052 -54.80 -40.73 -51.52
N TRP A 1053 -55.12 -39.75 -50.67
CA TRP A 1053 -55.13 -38.33 -51.00
C TRP A 1053 -54.73 -37.43 -49.82
N PHE A 1054 -54.33 -36.19 -50.11
CA PHE A 1054 -54.08 -35.14 -49.12
C PHE A 1054 -54.45 -33.73 -49.65
N PHE A 1055 -54.46 -32.70 -48.78
CA PHE A 1055 -54.76 -31.31 -49.19
C PHE A 1055 -53.51 -30.47 -49.42
N ASN A 1056 -53.45 -29.78 -50.56
CA ASN A 1056 -52.47 -28.71 -50.76
C ASN A 1056 -53.04 -27.38 -50.24
N ARG A 1057 -52.43 -26.82 -49.20
CA ARG A 1057 -52.75 -25.50 -48.64
C ARG A 1057 -51.60 -24.54 -48.92
N LEU A 1058 -51.74 -23.65 -49.89
CA LEU A 1058 -50.79 -22.57 -50.12
C LEU A 1058 -50.95 -21.53 -48.99
N ALA A 1059 -49.89 -21.32 -48.21
CA ALA A 1059 -49.88 -20.32 -47.15
C ALA A 1059 -49.69 -18.93 -47.74
N GLU A 1060 -50.78 -18.17 -47.85
CA GLU A 1060 -50.89 -16.69 -47.76
C GLU A 1060 -52.14 -16.20 -48.50
N SER A 1061 -53.30 -16.33 -47.84
CA SER A 1061 -54.44 -15.40 -47.88
C SER A 1061 -55.64 -16.09 -47.24
N GLU A 1062 -56.38 -15.35 -46.42
CA GLU A 1062 -57.55 -15.83 -45.67
C GLU A 1062 -58.77 -16.19 -46.56
N SER A 1063 -58.59 -16.37 -47.87
CA SER A 1063 -59.59 -16.85 -48.82
C SER A 1063 -59.11 -18.14 -49.51
N SER A 1064 -59.55 -19.25 -48.95
CA SER A 1064 -59.23 -20.63 -49.32
C SER A 1064 -59.64 -21.07 -50.74
N THR A 1065 -58.76 -21.83 -51.40
CA THR A 1065 -59.16 -23.08 -52.10
C THR A 1065 -58.10 -24.15 -51.84
N SER A 1066 -58.37 -25.07 -50.90
CA SER A 1066 -57.53 -26.26 -50.67
C SER A 1066 -57.73 -27.27 -51.81
N GLN A 1067 -56.66 -27.56 -52.56
CA GLN A 1067 -56.69 -28.49 -53.69
C GLN A 1067 -56.42 -29.92 -53.22
N ILE A 1068 -57.23 -30.90 -53.63
CA ILE A 1068 -56.99 -32.32 -53.34
C ILE A 1068 -55.91 -32.86 -54.28
N VAL A 1069 -54.90 -33.52 -53.71
CA VAL A 1069 -53.80 -34.17 -54.44
C VAL A 1069 -53.88 -35.67 -54.19
N THR A 1070 -54.02 -36.46 -55.26
CA THR A 1070 -54.15 -37.94 -55.20
C THR A 1070 -52.82 -38.64 -55.48
N ALA A 1071 -52.67 -39.89 -55.04
CA ALA A 1071 -51.46 -40.69 -55.29
C ALA A 1071 -51.08 -40.78 -56.78
N ASN A 1072 -52.07 -40.93 -57.68
CA ASN A 1072 -51.84 -40.94 -59.13
C ASN A 1072 -51.22 -39.62 -59.64
N ARG A 1073 -51.66 -38.48 -59.11
CA ARG A 1073 -51.10 -37.17 -59.48
C ARG A 1073 -49.64 -37.03 -59.01
N ILE A 1074 -49.34 -37.45 -57.79
CA ILE A 1074 -47.96 -37.49 -57.27
C ILE A 1074 -47.09 -38.42 -58.11
N GLN A 1075 -47.60 -39.57 -58.54
CA GLN A 1075 -46.87 -40.51 -59.39
C GLN A 1075 -46.54 -39.91 -60.76
N ILE A 1076 -47.45 -39.12 -61.33
CA ILE A 1076 -47.19 -38.37 -62.57
C ILE A 1076 -46.13 -37.28 -62.35
N GLU A 1077 -46.28 -36.45 -61.31
CA GLU A 1077 -45.31 -35.39 -60.99
C GLU A 1077 -43.90 -35.96 -60.70
N TYR A 1078 -43.81 -37.15 -60.09
CA TYR A 1078 -42.57 -37.89 -59.87
C TYR A 1078 -41.90 -38.32 -61.19
N LEU A 1079 -42.66 -38.93 -62.10
CA LEU A 1079 -42.14 -39.38 -63.39
C LEU A 1079 -41.68 -38.19 -64.27
N GLU A 1080 -42.39 -37.05 -64.19
CA GLU A 1080 -41.98 -35.81 -64.85
C GLU A 1080 -40.65 -35.29 -64.31
N TRP A 1081 -40.47 -35.28 -62.99
CA TRP A 1081 -39.20 -34.91 -62.37
C TRP A 1081 -38.07 -35.90 -62.68
N MET A 1082 -38.37 -37.19 -62.79
CA MET A 1082 -37.39 -38.23 -63.14
C MET A 1082 -36.89 -38.04 -64.56
N LYS A 1083 -37.81 -37.82 -65.51
CA LYS A 1083 -37.48 -37.49 -66.90
C LYS A 1083 -36.64 -36.20 -66.99
N ASN A 1084 -36.97 -35.17 -66.21
CA ASN A 1084 -36.18 -33.94 -66.14
C ASN A 1084 -34.77 -34.14 -65.53
N LEU A 1085 -34.57 -35.13 -64.65
CA LEU A 1085 -33.25 -35.50 -64.14
C LEU A 1085 -32.46 -36.34 -65.16
N GLU A 1086 -33.11 -37.29 -65.83
CA GLU A 1086 -32.51 -38.09 -66.91
C GLU A 1086 -32.01 -37.18 -68.05
N THR A 1087 -32.79 -36.16 -68.41
CA THR A 1087 -32.41 -35.18 -69.44
C THR A 1087 -31.16 -34.39 -69.03
N ASP A 1088 -31.07 -33.95 -67.76
CA ASP A 1088 -29.89 -33.28 -67.19
C ASP A 1088 -28.68 -34.21 -67.03
N LEU A 1089 -28.88 -35.51 -66.79
CA LEU A 1089 -27.81 -36.51 -66.71
C LEU A 1089 -27.27 -36.84 -68.10
N SER A 1090 -28.14 -36.89 -69.11
CA SER A 1090 -27.78 -37.11 -70.52
C SER A 1090 -27.07 -35.93 -71.20
N THR A 1091 -27.07 -34.74 -70.58
CA THR A 1091 -26.40 -33.52 -71.08
C THR A 1091 -24.98 -33.29 -70.49
N ILE A 1092 -24.43 -34.26 -69.73
CA ILE A 1092 -23.03 -34.25 -69.21
C ILE A 1092 -22.11 -35.27 -69.92
N GLU A 1093 -22.55 -35.88 -71.02
CA GLU A 1093 -21.59 -36.53 -71.94
C GLU A 1093 -20.93 -35.53 -72.89
#